data_AF-A0A937CX97-F1
#
_entry.id   AF-A0A937CX97-F1
#
_cell.length_a   1.000
_cell.length_b   1.000
_cell.length_c   1.000
_cell.angle_alpha   90.00
_cell.angle_beta   90.00
_cell.angle_gamma   90.00
#
_symmetry.space_group_name_H-M   'P 1'
#
loop_
_entity.id
_entity.type
_entity.pdbx_description
1 polymer ?
#
loop_
_entity_poly.entity_id
_entity_poly.type
_entity_poly.pdbx_seq_one_letter_code
_entity_poly.pdbx_strand_id
1 'polypeptide(L)'
;MARRTGSQGSDRLVGTSSADTIYGYDPNAGSPHTVAVTAIVAGLNNPLYLTSTPSDPSRLFILEKGGRVKVYDTGTGQTIGTPFLDVSSQIATSGEQGLLGLAFAPDYATSRKFYVYLSTTDQDVEIREYKVSASNPLIADPASMRLITKIDYPSSTTNHRGGWIGFGPDGYLYAATGDGAFRANAQSVDNQLGKILRLNVNADAFPADPNRNYALPADNPSAITGIEGSAIGTGIYAAGLRNPWRVSFDRATGEMYIGDVGEGSFEEIDLGRSGANYGWSLTEGPFNAASFPAYTNPIYAYGRDMGQAVTGGYVYRGPERDFQGNYFFSDFSSGDIWSLQRVSGSWRFTDLTGSVAVSGGPIGLVSSMGEDAAGNLYIVDYSGKIFRLDLKSGTGLNPADDAADILNGGRGNDTIFGGGGNDTIYGGDGNDLLRGGPGADRLFGGNGFDYVIYSGSLGRVVVDLSKAVQAGGDASGDRLSGIQGVTGSAFNDVLKGSSSRNVLRAGYGDDNVSGRAGNDTLYGEAGKDMLLGGSGKDTLKGGTGADVFQWQSVRHTSPNAGQADLVLDFSHRSRDRLDLARIDADSLAAGNQTFDFIGRDAFSGAGQVRYETVGSEARVLINTDSDLAAEGLIRLANVQTLAAVDLLL
;
A
#
# COMPACT_ATOMS: atom_id res chain seq x y z
N MET A 1 -19.14 -5.08 12.53
CA MET A 1 -18.00 -5.34 13.45
C MET A 1 -17.69 -6.80 13.29
N ALA A 2 -16.51 -7.12 12.73
CA ALA A 2 -16.06 -8.47 12.47
C ALA A 2 -16.18 -9.39 13.70
N ARG A 3 -16.70 -10.60 13.48
CA ARG A 3 -16.71 -11.79 14.37
C ARG A 3 -16.42 -12.99 13.45
N ARG A 4 -15.60 -13.99 13.77
CA ARG A 4 -14.89 -14.43 14.99
C ARG A 4 -13.64 -15.19 14.54
N THR A 5 -12.67 -15.26 15.45
CA THR A 5 -11.39 -15.97 15.37
C THR A 5 -11.61 -17.48 15.38
N GLY A 6 -10.99 -18.19 14.43
CA GLY A 6 -10.92 -19.64 14.41
C GLY A 6 -10.07 -20.20 15.55
N SER A 7 -9.77 -21.49 15.45
CA SER A 7 -8.91 -22.28 16.32
C SER A 7 -7.70 -22.75 15.50
N GLN A 8 -6.76 -23.49 16.08
CA GLN A 8 -5.71 -24.15 15.29
C GLN A 8 -6.21 -25.53 14.82
N GLY A 9 -7.43 -25.62 14.31
CA GLY A 9 -8.15 -26.86 14.04
C GLY A 9 -9.35 -26.61 13.13
N SER A 10 -10.14 -27.65 12.81
CA SER A 10 -11.18 -27.49 11.79
C SER A 10 -12.32 -26.57 12.24
N ASP A 11 -12.48 -25.46 11.55
CA ASP A 11 -13.44 -24.41 11.83
C ASP A 11 -14.60 -24.39 10.82
N ARG A 12 -15.75 -23.89 11.29
CA ARG A 12 -16.93 -23.62 10.46
C ARG A 12 -17.48 -22.25 10.80
N LEU A 13 -17.08 -21.24 10.04
CA LEU A 13 -17.38 -19.84 10.31
C LEU A 13 -18.31 -19.25 9.24
N VAL A 14 -19.23 -18.40 9.68
CA VAL A 14 -20.18 -17.70 8.81
C VAL A 14 -20.22 -16.23 9.24
N GLY A 15 -19.95 -15.35 8.30
CA GLY A 15 -20.02 -13.91 8.43
C GLY A 15 -21.45 -13.40 8.41
N THR A 16 -21.58 -12.10 8.27
CA THR A 16 -22.77 -11.32 8.55
C THR A 16 -23.34 -10.74 7.26
N SER A 17 -24.06 -9.62 7.37
CA SER A 17 -24.57 -8.88 6.22
C SER A 17 -23.75 -7.61 5.93
N SER A 18 -22.61 -7.44 6.58
CA SER A 18 -21.69 -6.32 6.46
C SER A 18 -20.29 -6.85 6.20
N ALA A 19 -19.41 -6.01 5.66
CA ALA A 19 -18.00 -6.34 5.51
C ALA A 19 -17.40 -6.95 6.79
N ASP A 20 -16.87 -8.16 6.65
CA ASP A 20 -16.30 -8.98 7.70
C ASP A 20 -14.83 -9.30 7.45
N THR A 21 -14.14 -9.65 8.53
CA THR A 21 -12.81 -10.26 8.45
C THR A 21 -12.87 -11.60 9.17
N ILE A 22 -12.62 -12.68 8.45
CA ILE A 22 -12.77 -14.05 8.93
C ILE A 22 -11.41 -14.75 8.86
N TYR A 23 -11.05 -15.45 9.95
CA TYR A 23 -9.84 -16.25 10.04
C TYR A 23 -10.24 -17.69 10.36
N GLY A 24 -9.88 -18.65 9.50
CA GLY A 24 -10.03 -20.08 9.75
C GLY A 24 -9.12 -20.58 10.86
N TYR A 25 -7.92 -20.01 10.94
CA TYR A 25 -7.03 -20.18 12.09
C TYR A 25 -7.35 -19.21 13.25
N ASP A 26 -6.81 -19.49 14.44
CA ASP A 26 -6.69 -18.50 15.52
C ASP A 26 -5.47 -17.60 15.27
N PRO A 27 -5.64 -16.34 14.80
CA PRO A 27 -4.52 -15.39 14.70
C PRO A 27 -3.96 -15.01 16.08
N ASN A 28 -4.58 -15.48 17.16
CA ASN A 28 -4.23 -15.18 18.55
C ASN A 28 -3.80 -16.41 19.37
N ALA A 29 -3.64 -17.59 18.77
CA ALA A 29 -3.23 -18.79 19.51
C ALA A 29 -1.79 -18.63 20.02
N GLY A 30 -1.67 -18.46 21.33
CA GLY A 30 -0.40 -18.21 22.01
C GLY A 30 0.29 -19.47 22.56
N SER A 31 1.59 -19.59 22.28
CA SER A 31 2.64 -20.16 23.14
C SER A 31 4.02 -19.82 22.55
N PRO A 32 5.10 -19.76 23.36
CA PRO A 32 6.06 -18.66 23.44
C PRO A 32 6.70 -18.29 22.09
N HIS A 33 6.15 -17.25 21.48
CA HIS A 33 6.72 -16.59 20.31
C HIS A 33 8.15 -16.13 20.60
N THR A 34 9.09 -16.43 19.71
CA THR A 34 10.36 -15.69 19.73
C THR A 34 10.16 -14.44 18.90
N VAL A 35 10.08 -13.31 19.57
CA VAL A 35 10.32 -12.01 18.94
C VAL A 35 11.83 -11.79 19.05
N ALA A 36 12.55 -11.89 17.93
CA ALA A 36 13.92 -11.44 17.87
C ALA A 36 13.96 -10.04 17.26
N VAL A 37 14.85 -9.19 17.74
CA VAL A 37 15.03 -7.83 17.20
C VAL A 37 16.49 -7.65 16.83
N THR A 38 16.73 -7.47 15.54
CA THR A 38 18.09 -7.47 14.96
C THR A 38 18.42 -6.10 14.41
N ALA A 39 19.50 -5.47 14.88
CA ALA A 39 19.96 -4.21 14.29
C ALA A 39 20.44 -4.46 12.85
N ILE A 40 19.81 -3.79 11.89
CA ILE A 40 20.14 -3.90 10.46
C ILE A 40 20.83 -2.64 9.92
N VAL A 41 20.67 -1.51 10.61
CA VAL A 41 21.32 -0.24 10.27
C VAL A 41 21.84 0.42 11.54
N ALA A 42 23.00 1.09 11.44
CA ALA A 42 23.56 1.92 12.50
C ALA A 42 24.21 3.19 11.92
N GLY A 43 24.45 4.19 12.77
CA GLY A 43 25.15 5.44 12.38
C GLY A 43 24.25 6.47 11.71
N LEU A 44 22.93 6.39 11.92
CA LEU A 44 21.97 7.39 11.47
C LEU A 44 21.93 8.60 12.42
N ASN A 45 21.52 9.75 11.91
CA ASN A 45 21.38 10.99 12.70
C ASN A 45 19.91 11.23 13.04
N ASN A 46 19.51 10.88 14.26
CA ASN A 46 18.15 11.12 14.75
C ASN A 46 17.07 10.63 13.77
N PRO A 47 17.08 9.34 13.38
CA PRO A 47 16.03 8.80 12.53
C PRO A 47 14.69 8.91 13.30
N LEU A 48 13.62 9.26 12.58
CA LEU A 48 12.29 9.44 13.16
C LEU A 48 11.25 8.49 12.55
N TYR A 49 11.47 8.05 11.32
CA TYR A 49 10.49 7.25 10.60
C TYR A 49 11.15 6.38 9.55
N LEU A 50 10.52 5.26 9.22
CA LEU A 50 10.85 4.53 8.02
C LEU A 50 9.61 3.94 7.37
N THR A 51 9.70 3.73 6.07
CA THR A 51 8.70 3.00 5.28
C THR A 51 9.37 2.44 4.03
N SER A 52 8.67 1.61 3.29
CA SER A 52 9.03 1.27 1.91
C SER A 52 8.07 1.92 0.92
N THR A 53 8.36 1.82 -0.37
CA THR A 53 7.33 2.13 -1.37
C THR A 53 6.26 1.01 -1.33
N PRO A 54 5.03 1.23 -1.83
CA PRO A 54 3.96 0.23 -1.79
C PRO A 54 4.33 -1.08 -2.49
N SER A 55 5.31 -1.05 -3.39
CA SER A 55 5.69 -2.15 -4.26
C SER A 55 7.18 -2.51 -4.17
N ASP A 56 7.95 -2.11 -3.15
CA ASP A 56 9.37 -2.48 -3.04
C ASP A 56 9.83 -2.68 -1.58
N PRO A 57 9.79 -3.90 -1.02
CA PRO A 57 10.33 -4.19 0.31
C PRO A 57 11.85 -4.28 0.32
N SER A 58 12.51 -4.25 -0.85
CA SER A 58 13.97 -4.29 -0.94
C SER A 58 14.61 -2.96 -0.53
N ARG A 59 13.81 -1.89 -0.45
CA ARG A 59 14.27 -0.54 -0.13
C ARG A 59 13.50 0.03 1.05
N LEU A 60 14.24 0.35 2.10
CA LEU A 60 13.74 1.07 3.25
C LEU A 60 14.16 2.54 3.16
N PHE A 61 13.20 3.45 3.20
CA PHE A 61 13.40 4.89 3.20
C PHE A 61 13.32 5.39 4.62
N ILE A 62 14.47 5.80 5.16
CA ILE A 62 14.64 6.18 6.56
C ILE A 62 14.76 7.69 6.65
N LEU A 63 13.81 8.31 7.31
CA LEU A 63 13.72 9.75 7.48
C LEU A 63 14.49 10.17 8.75
N GLU A 64 15.43 11.08 8.58
CA GLU A 64 16.22 11.72 9.63
C GLU A 64 15.65 13.11 9.94
N LYS A 65 15.46 13.43 11.23
CA LYS A 65 14.89 14.71 11.70
C LYS A 65 15.52 15.93 11.04
N GLY A 66 16.84 15.87 10.81
CA GLY A 66 17.66 16.91 10.20
C GLY A 66 17.37 17.22 8.72
N GLY A 67 16.35 16.60 8.11
CA GLY A 67 15.91 16.94 6.76
C GLY A 67 16.42 16.00 5.68
N ARG A 68 16.89 14.81 6.03
CA ARG A 68 17.38 13.83 5.07
C ARG A 68 16.51 12.59 5.05
N VAL A 69 16.35 12.00 3.88
CA VAL A 69 15.84 10.64 3.73
C VAL A 69 16.98 9.77 3.22
N LYS A 70 17.37 8.75 3.97
CA LYS A 70 18.35 7.74 3.61
C LYS A 70 17.65 6.53 3.00
N VAL A 71 18.36 5.78 2.16
CA VAL A 71 17.85 4.51 1.62
C VAL A 71 18.73 3.39 2.15
N TYR A 72 18.10 2.36 2.71
CA TYR A 72 18.74 1.09 3.03
C TYR A 72 18.26 0.02 2.08
N ASP A 73 19.21 -0.72 1.52
CA ASP A 73 18.99 -1.86 0.64
C ASP A 73 18.96 -3.14 1.49
N THR A 74 17.81 -3.80 1.59
CA THR A 74 17.68 -5.02 2.39
C THR A 74 18.34 -6.22 1.71
N GLY A 75 18.52 -6.19 0.38
CA GLY A 75 19.17 -7.25 -0.39
C GLY A 75 20.69 -7.23 -0.26
N THR A 76 21.30 -6.03 -0.27
CA THR A 76 22.77 -5.90 -0.08
C THR A 76 23.18 -5.64 1.38
N GLY A 77 22.22 -5.28 2.24
CA GLY A 77 22.48 -4.93 3.64
C GLY A 77 23.25 -3.62 3.81
N GLN A 78 23.09 -2.67 2.90
CA GLN A 78 23.86 -1.42 2.87
C GLN A 78 22.97 -0.18 2.82
N THR A 79 23.39 0.87 3.53
CA THR A 79 22.81 2.21 3.37
C THR A 79 23.47 2.91 2.18
N ILE A 80 22.64 3.45 1.29
CA ILE A 80 23.11 4.22 0.14
C ILE A 80 23.72 5.54 0.63
N GLY A 81 24.94 5.84 0.17
CA GLY A 81 25.69 7.01 0.64
C GLY A 81 24.99 8.34 0.32
N THR A 82 24.41 8.46 -0.88
CA THR A 82 23.62 9.62 -1.29
C THR A 82 22.21 9.56 -0.69
N PRO A 83 21.74 10.61 -0.01
CA PRO A 83 20.37 10.65 0.49
C PRO A 83 19.36 10.69 -0.68
N PHE A 84 18.21 10.05 -0.49
CA PHE A 84 17.07 10.13 -1.39
C PHE A 84 16.54 11.57 -1.49
N LEU A 85 16.39 12.24 -0.35
CA LEU A 85 15.98 13.65 -0.28
C LEU A 85 16.87 14.38 0.72
N ASP A 86 17.24 15.61 0.42
CA ASP A 86 17.88 16.54 1.37
C ASP A 86 17.17 17.90 1.31
N VAL A 87 16.46 18.24 2.38
CA VAL A 87 15.78 19.52 2.61
C VAL A 87 16.35 20.24 3.84
N SER A 88 17.54 19.86 4.31
CA SER A 88 18.08 20.33 5.59
C SER A 88 18.23 21.87 5.67
N SER A 89 18.37 22.54 4.53
CA SER A 89 18.48 24.00 4.45
C SER A 89 17.14 24.75 4.48
N GLN A 90 16.01 24.03 4.44
CA GLN A 90 14.67 24.59 4.27
C GLN A 90 13.77 24.40 5.50
N ILE A 91 14.30 23.78 6.55
CA ILE A 91 13.51 23.33 7.70
C ILE A 91 14.05 23.88 9.02
N ALA A 92 13.18 23.96 10.02
CA ALA A 92 13.58 24.13 11.41
C ALA A 92 13.71 22.77 12.10
N THR A 93 14.61 22.64 13.08
CA THR A 93 14.89 21.37 13.77
C THR A 93 14.87 21.46 15.30
N SER A 94 14.38 22.58 15.84
CA SER A 94 14.29 22.83 17.28
C SER A 94 13.10 22.10 17.89
N GLY A 95 13.22 21.59 19.12
CA GLY A 95 12.14 20.84 19.78
C GLY A 95 11.67 19.66 18.93
N GLU A 96 10.37 19.57 18.63
CA GLU A 96 9.79 18.56 17.74
C GLU A 96 9.80 18.94 16.26
N GLN A 97 10.31 20.12 15.89
CA GLN A 97 10.41 20.52 14.49
C GLN A 97 11.42 19.64 13.73
N GLY A 98 11.17 19.43 12.45
CA GLY A 98 12.09 18.73 11.57
C GLY A 98 11.42 18.31 10.26
N LEU A 99 12.05 17.36 9.58
CA LEU A 99 11.36 16.49 8.63
C LEU A 99 10.73 15.35 9.46
N LEU A 100 9.41 15.17 9.39
CA LEU A 100 8.65 14.39 10.38
C LEU A 100 7.87 13.21 9.78
N GLY A 101 7.44 13.32 8.52
CA GLY A 101 6.66 12.30 7.84
C GLY A 101 7.05 12.11 6.38
N LEU A 102 6.84 10.89 5.88
CA LEU A 102 7.08 10.46 4.51
C LEU A 102 5.96 9.52 4.07
N ALA A 103 5.38 9.76 2.90
CA ALA A 103 4.40 8.85 2.31
C ALA A 103 4.65 8.72 0.80
N PHE A 104 4.64 7.49 0.29
CA PHE A 104 4.66 7.23 -1.14
C PHE A 104 3.23 7.15 -1.66
N ALA A 105 2.96 7.71 -2.84
CA ALA A 105 1.65 7.61 -3.46
C ALA A 105 1.26 6.13 -3.70
N PRO A 106 -0.02 5.74 -3.60
CA PRO A 106 -0.43 4.37 -3.90
C PRO A 106 -0.06 3.93 -5.33
N ASP A 107 -0.04 4.90 -6.26
CA ASP A 107 0.37 4.72 -7.64
C ASP A 107 1.85 5.07 -7.89
N TYR A 108 2.70 5.07 -6.85
CA TYR A 108 4.11 5.51 -6.90
C TYR A 108 4.91 4.89 -8.05
N ALA A 109 4.66 3.61 -8.37
CA ALA A 109 5.31 2.94 -9.49
C ALA A 109 5.15 3.71 -10.82
N THR A 110 4.02 4.39 -11.02
CA THR A 110 3.71 5.22 -12.19
C THR A 110 3.91 6.71 -11.93
N SER A 111 3.33 7.24 -10.86
CA SER A 111 3.36 8.69 -10.61
C SER A 111 4.73 9.17 -10.17
N ARG A 112 5.51 8.26 -9.56
CA ARG A 112 6.78 8.51 -8.88
C ARG A 112 6.65 9.59 -7.82
N LYS A 113 5.43 9.81 -7.31
CA LYS A 113 5.12 10.86 -6.35
C LYS A 113 5.29 10.36 -4.93
N PHE A 114 5.90 11.19 -4.12
CA PHE A 114 5.94 11.00 -2.68
C PHE A 114 5.73 12.34 -1.99
N TYR A 115 5.38 12.27 -0.72
CA TYR A 115 4.97 13.39 0.08
C TYR A 115 5.81 13.44 1.35
N VAL A 116 6.10 14.64 1.81
CA VAL A 116 6.79 14.86 3.09
C VAL A 116 6.02 15.85 3.95
N TYR A 117 6.06 15.63 5.26
CA TYR A 117 5.58 16.55 6.28
C TYR A 117 6.80 17.14 6.98
N LEU A 118 6.92 18.47 7.01
CA LEU A 118 8.07 19.14 7.60
C LEU A 118 7.71 20.46 8.27
N SER A 119 8.53 20.87 9.23
CA SER A 119 8.47 22.19 9.84
C SER A 119 9.38 23.17 9.09
N THR A 120 8.83 24.28 8.64
CA THR A 120 9.55 25.32 7.91
C THR A 120 10.29 26.29 8.84
N THR A 121 11.20 27.10 8.30
CA THR A 121 11.99 28.06 9.08
C THR A 121 11.17 29.20 9.70
N ASP A 122 9.97 29.46 9.18
CA ASP A 122 8.96 30.36 9.76
C ASP A 122 8.09 29.69 10.83
N GLN A 123 8.42 28.44 11.22
CA GLN A 123 7.81 27.62 12.27
C GLN A 123 6.46 26.97 11.94
N ASP A 124 5.95 27.19 10.74
CA ASP A 124 4.76 26.50 10.24
C ASP A 124 5.08 25.07 9.80
N VAL A 125 4.06 24.34 9.38
CA VAL A 125 4.20 23.02 8.78
C VAL A 125 3.80 23.09 7.32
N GLU A 126 4.52 22.36 6.49
CA GLU A 126 4.13 22.12 5.10
C GLU A 126 4.03 20.62 4.81
N ILE A 127 3.01 20.27 4.03
CA ILE A 127 2.97 19.01 3.28
C ILE A 127 3.39 19.32 1.86
N ARG A 128 4.44 18.66 1.38
CA ARG A 128 5.01 18.87 0.04
C ARG A 128 4.96 17.59 -0.76
N GLU A 129 4.55 17.68 -2.02
CA GLU A 129 4.71 16.64 -3.03
C GLU A 129 6.07 16.81 -3.72
N TYR A 130 6.73 15.69 -3.98
CA TYR A 130 7.91 15.59 -4.81
C TYR A 130 7.74 14.42 -5.78
N LYS A 131 8.51 14.43 -6.85
CA LYS A 131 8.71 13.29 -7.74
C LYS A 131 10.13 12.75 -7.58
N VAL A 132 10.28 11.46 -7.82
CA VAL A 132 11.60 10.83 -7.92
C VAL A 132 12.27 11.24 -9.23
N SER A 133 13.59 11.43 -9.19
CA SER A 133 14.40 11.79 -10.34
C SER A 133 14.13 10.87 -11.52
N ALA A 134 13.82 11.47 -12.66
CA ALA A 134 13.62 10.75 -13.89
C ALA A 134 14.80 9.83 -14.21
N SER A 135 16.05 10.16 -13.82
CA SER A 135 17.29 9.41 -14.08
C SER A 135 17.71 8.40 -13.01
N ASN A 136 17.26 8.55 -11.76
CA ASN A 136 17.66 7.68 -10.66
C ASN A 136 16.50 7.45 -9.67
N PRO A 137 15.98 6.22 -9.51
CA PRO A 137 14.87 5.94 -8.60
C PRO A 137 15.22 6.10 -7.12
N LEU A 138 16.50 6.24 -6.79
CA LEU A 138 17.01 6.36 -5.42
C LEU A 138 17.28 7.81 -5.02
N ILE A 139 16.87 8.79 -5.85
CA ILE A 139 17.05 10.22 -5.60
C ILE A 139 15.78 10.97 -5.98
N ALA A 140 15.31 11.87 -5.13
CA ALA A 140 14.21 12.80 -5.40
C ALA A 140 14.66 13.90 -6.39
N ASP A 141 13.73 14.42 -7.19
CA ASP A 141 13.93 15.65 -7.96
C ASP A 141 13.49 16.86 -7.12
N PRO A 142 14.42 17.67 -6.59
CA PRO A 142 14.04 18.82 -5.76
C PRO A 142 13.25 19.88 -6.53
N ALA A 143 13.42 19.97 -7.86
CA ALA A 143 12.73 20.95 -8.69
C ALA A 143 11.24 20.60 -8.91
N SER A 144 10.88 19.33 -8.65
CA SER A 144 9.49 18.86 -8.76
C SER A 144 8.61 19.23 -7.57
N MET A 145 9.17 19.92 -6.57
CA MET A 145 8.46 20.27 -5.34
C MET A 145 7.18 21.05 -5.64
N ARG A 146 6.07 20.55 -5.10
CA ARG A 146 4.77 21.22 -5.11
C ARG A 146 4.20 21.28 -3.70
N LEU A 147 3.88 22.47 -3.23
CA LEU A 147 3.18 22.65 -1.96
C LEU A 147 1.78 22.06 -2.07
N ILE A 148 1.44 21.14 -1.15
CA ILE A 148 0.09 20.61 -1.02
C ILE A 148 -0.70 21.48 -0.05
N THR A 149 -0.16 21.70 1.15
CA THR A 149 -0.77 22.63 2.08
C THR A 149 0.24 23.19 3.08
N LYS A 150 0.02 24.43 3.49
CA LYS A 150 0.67 25.05 4.65
C LYS A 150 -0.31 25.07 5.82
N ILE A 151 0.17 24.66 6.99
CA ILE A 151 -0.58 24.61 8.25
C ILE A 151 0.10 25.57 9.21
N ASP A 152 -0.64 26.60 9.62
CA ASP A 152 -0.13 27.62 10.51
C ASP A 152 -0.01 27.07 11.93
N TYR A 153 1.18 27.18 12.51
CA TYR A 153 1.43 26.78 13.89
C TYR A 153 1.78 27.99 14.77
N PRO A 154 1.41 27.95 16.05
CA PRO A 154 1.78 29.02 16.98
C PRO A 154 3.30 29.19 17.08
N SER A 155 3.78 30.42 16.86
CA SER A 155 5.20 30.76 16.85
C SER A 155 5.87 30.76 18.22
N SER A 156 5.11 30.60 19.30
CA SER A 156 5.58 30.59 20.69
C SER A 156 6.07 29.23 21.18
N THR A 157 6.01 28.19 20.34
CA THR A 157 6.36 26.82 20.72
C THR A 157 6.92 26.03 19.55
N THR A 158 7.74 25.03 19.86
CA THR A 158 8.32 24.11 18.89
C THR A 158 7.79 22.68 19.05
N ASN A 159 6.83 22.49 19.96
CA ASN A 159 6.29 21.19 20.34
C ASN A 159 4.89 20.96 19.76
N HIS A 160 4.44 19.71 19.88
CA HIS A 160 3.18 19.17 19.40
C HIS A 160 3.00 19.35 17.91
N ARG A 161 3.94 18.83 17.14
CA ARG A 161 3.94 18.96 15.68
C ARG A 161 3.22 17.82 14.98
N GLY A 162 2.89 16.74 15.70
CA GLY A 162 2.43 15.48 15.11
C GLY A 162 3.40 15.03 14.01
N GLY A 163 2.92 14.97 12.78
CA GLY A 163 3.77 14.90 11.60
C GLY A 163 3.80 13.55 10.91
N TRP A 164 2.86 12.66 11.24
CA TRP A 164 2.60 11.50 10.40
C TRP A 164 1.79 11.91 9.15
N ILE A 165 2.16 11.32 8.01
CA ILE A 165 1.36 11.29 6.79
C ILE A 165 1.37 9.89 6.21
N GLY A 166 0.27 9.49 5.59
CA GLY A 166 0.14 8.18 4.95
C GLY A 166 -1.11 8.09 4.08
N PHE A 167 -1.14 7.13 3.16
CA PHE A 167 -2.32 6.91 2.33
C PHE A 167 -3.23 5.86 2.97
N GLY A 168 -4.53 6.18 3.02
CA GLY A 168 -5.54 5.22 3.41
C GLY A 168 -5.84 4.20 2.31
N PRO A 169 -6.57 3.12 2.64
CA PRO A 169 -7.02 2.13 1.66
C PRO A 169 -7.94 2.71 0.57
N ASP A 170 -8.52 3.88 0.85
CA ASP A 170 -9.34 4.66 -0.09
C ASP A 170 -8.51 5.51 -1.08
N GLY A 171 -7.18 5.50 -0.96
CA GLY A 171 -6.26 6.20 -1.84
C GLY A 171 -6.12 7.70 -1.54
N TYR A 172 -6.70 8.21 -0.44
CA TYR A 172 -6.51 9.59 -0.01
C TYR A 172 -5.32 9.75 0.93
N LEU A 173 -4.72 10.95 0.94
CA LEU A 173 -3.65 11.28 1.85
C LEU A 173 -4.24 11.69 3.20
N TYR A 174 -3.78 11.05 4.26
CA TYR A 174 -4.08 11.41 5.63
C TYR A 174 -2.88 12.09 6.27
N ALA A 175 -3.15 13.03 7.18
CA ALA A 175 -2.12 13.72 7.95
C ALA A 175 -2.55 13.87 9.40
N ALA A 176 -1.64 13.56 10.34
CA ALA A 176 -1.85 13.74 11.76
C ALA A 176 -1.11 14.99 12.25
N THR A 177 -1.86 15.93 12.84
CA THR A 177 -1.34 17.22 13.31
C THR A 177 -1.49 17.33 14.81
N GLY A 178 -0.47 17.84 15.49
CA GLY A 178 -0.59 18.17 16.91
C GLY A 178 -1.35 19.47 17.12
N ASP A 179 -1.78 19.72 18.36
CA ASP A 179 -2.52 20.93 18.74
C ASP A 179 -1.64 22.19 18.78
N GLY A 180 -0.35 22.04 18.46
CA GLY A 180 0.64 23.10 18.51
C GLY A 180 0.92 23.61 19.92
N ALA A 181 0.67 22.80 20.96
CA ALA A 181 0.72 23.16 22.38
C ALA A 181 -0.30 24.22 22.80
N PHE A 182 -1.41 24.32 22.07
CA PHE A 182 -2.55 25.18 22.40
C PHE A 182 -3.83 24.34 22.45
N ARG A 183 -4.16 23.90 23.67
CA ARG A 183 -5.30 23.04 24.02
C ARG A 183 -6.62 23.31 23.30
N ALA A 184 -6.96 24.57 23.05
CA ALA A 184 -8.22 24.95 22.41
C ALA A 184 -8.29 24.54 20.94
N ASN A 185 -7.14 24.41 20.28
CA ASN A 185 -7.07 24.06 18.86
C ASN A 185 -7.70 22.70 18.58
N ALA A 186 -7.43 21.71 19.43
CA ALA A 186 -7.94 20.35 19.28
C ALA A 186 -9.48 20.28 19.21
N GLN A 187 -10.18 21.22 19.89
CA GLN A 187 -11.64 21.33 19.96
C GLN A 187 -12.22 22.44 19.06
N SER A 188 -11.50 22.86 18.01
CA SER A 188 -12.00 23.82 17.01
C SER A 188 -11.93 23.23 15.60
N VAL A 189 -12.90 23.58 14.74
CA VAL A 189 -12.89 23.26 13.30
C VAL A 189 -12.34 24.41 12.45
N ASP A 190 -11.98 25.55 13.06
CA ASP A 190 -11.50 26.74 12.35
C ASP A 190 -10.00 26.65 11.98
N ASN A 191 -9.32 25.60 12.44
CA ASN A 191 -7.92 25.33 12.15
C ASN A 191 -7.66 23.82 12.01
N GLN A 192 -6.49 23.47 11.52
CA GLN A 192 -6.06 22.10 11.26
C GLN A 192 -5.23 21.47 12.38
N LEU A 193 -5.19 22.02 13.59
CA LEU A 193 -4.29 21.58 14.67
C LEU A 193 -5.01 20.62 15.64
N GLY A 194 -4.35 19.53 16.03
CA GLY A 194 -4.93 18.46 16.87
C GLY A 194 -5.96 17.62 16.11
N LYS A 195 -5.64 17.25 14.86
CA LYS A 195 -6.55 16.65 13.88
C LYS A 195 -5.94 15.45 13.15
N ILE A 196 -6.83 14.63 12.60
CA ILE A 196 -6.55 13.84 11.40
C ILE A 196 -7.17 14.56 10.22
N LEU A 197 -6.37 14.92 9.22
CA LEU A 197 -6.83 15.46 7.94
C LEU A 197 -6.96 14.33 6.92
N ARG A 198 -7.89 14.46 5.97
CA ARG A 198 -8.04 13.54 4.82
C ARG A 198 -8.23 14.34 3.54
N LEU A 199 -7.25 14.24 2.65
CA LEU A 199 -7.02 15.12 1.51
C LEU A 199 -6.96 14.33 0.20
N ASN A 200 -7.62 14.85 -0.84
CA ASN A 200 -7.46 14.35 -2.21
C ASN A 200 -6.36 15.14 -2.94
N VAL A 201 -5.13 14.64 -2.87
CA VAL A 201 -3.94 15.27 -3.48
C VAL A 201 -3.84 15.09 -5.00
N ASN A 202 -4.75 14.32 -5.60
CA ASN A 202 -4.83 14.08 -7.04
C ASN A 202 -5.71 15.07 -7.79
N ALA A 203 -6.39 15.96 -7.07
CA ALA A 203 -7.15 17.07 -7.64
C ALA A 203 -6.91 18.33 -6.79
N ASP A 204 -7.34 19.49 -7.28
CA ASP A 204 -7.22 20.76 -6.54
C ASP A 204 -8.57 21.49 -6.56
N ALA A 205 -9.13 21.74 -5.38
CA ALA A 205 -10.36 22.50 -5.20
C ALA A 205 -10.12 24.00 -4.94
N PHE A 206 -8.87 24.41 -4.76
CA PHE A 206 -8.47 25.77 -4.42
C PHE A 206 -7.43 26.36 -5.40
N PRO A 207 -7.65 26.31 -6.73
CA PRO A 207 -6.63 26.70 -7.72
C PRO A 207 -6.19 28.17 -7.66
N ALA A 208 -6.92 29.03 -6.95
CA ALA A 208 -6.56 30.43 -6.72
C ALA A 208 -5.78 30.68 -5.40
N ASP A 209 -5.63 29.65 -4.56
CA ASP A 209 -4.93 29.70 -3.28
C ASP A 209 -3.63 28.90 -3.37
N PRO A 210 -2.47 29.55 -3.53
CA PRO A 210 -1.20 28.84 -3.71
C PRO A 210 -0.78 28.01 -2.48
N ASN A 211 -1.42 28.22 -1.32
CA ASN A 211 -1.14 27.50 -0.08
C ASN A 211 -2.03 26.25 0.10
N ARG A 212 -2.95 25.96 -0.84
CA ARG A 212 -3.79 24.78 -0.83
C ARG A 212 -3.92 24.23 -2.25
N ASN A 213 -3.35 23.06 -2.46
CA ASN A 213 -3.30 22.40 -3.77
C ASN A 213 -3.79 20.95 -3.68
N TYR A 214 -5.01 20.82 -3.18
CA TYR A 214 -5.70 19.54 -2.96
C TYR A 214 -7.21 19.75 -3.09
N ALA A 215 -7.93 18.69 -3.38
CA ALA A 215 -9.38 18.63 -3.28
C ALA A 215 -9.79 17.93 -1.98
N LEU A 216 -11.07 18.02 -1.63
CA LEU A 216 -11.64 17.33 -0.49
C LEU A 216 -12.46 16.13 -0.95
N PRO A 217 -12.28 14.94 -0.34
CA PRO A 217 -13.18 13.83 -0.56
C PRO A 217 -14.63 14.23 -0.23
N ALA A 218 -15.58 13.80 -1.07
CA ALA A 218 -16.99 14.17 -0.94
C ALA A 218 -17.66 13.54 0.30
N ASP A 219 -17.08 12.45 0.81
CA ASP A 219 -17.50 11.68 1.99
C ASP A 219 -16.74 12.09 3.27
N ASN A 220 -15.97 13.18 3.25
CA ASN A 220 -15.47 13.77 4.50
C ASN A 220 -16.66 14.19 5.40
N PRO A 221 -16.50 14.12 6.73
CA PRO A 221 -17.60 14.36 7.64
C PRO A 221 -18.07 15.82 7.56
N SER A 222 -19.39 16.03 7.68
CA SER A 222 -19.97 17.38 7.70
C SER A 222 -19.85 18.07 9.06
N ALA A 223 -19.62 17.32 10.13
CA ALA A 223 -19.42 17.80 11.49
C ALA A 223 -18.48 16.85 12.26
N ILE A 224 -17.83 17.39 13.29
CA ILE A 224 -17.08 16.60 14.26
C ILE A 224 -17.89 16.48 15.55
N THR A 225 -18.00 15.26 16.07
CA THR A 225 -18.86 14.97 17.21
C THR A 225 -18.44 15.81 18.43
N GLY A 226 -19.38 16.59 18.98
CA GLY A 226 -19.13 17.43 20.15
C GLY A 226 -18.31 18.71 19.91
N ILE A 227 -17.96 19.05 18.67
CA ILE A 227 -17.35 20.34 18.31
C ILE A 227 -18.36 21.18 17.55
N GLU A 228 -18.57 22.43 17.97
CA GLU A 228 -19.46 23.36 17.29
C GLU A 228 -18.88 23.81 15.93
N GLY A 229 -19.74 23.91 14.92
CA GLY A 229 -19.38 24.36 13.57
C GLY A 229 -19.50 23.28 12.50
N SER A 230 -19.19 23.68 11.26
CA SER A 230 -19.21 22.80 10.09
C SER A 230 -17.81 22.31 9.76
N ALA A 231 -17.64 21.01 9.59
CA ALA A 231 -16.40 20.42 9.08
C ALA A 231 -16.35 20.38 7.53
N ILE A 232 -17.45 20.75 6.86
CA ILE A 232 -17.46 20.86 5.39
C ILE A 232 -16.42 21.88 4.94
N GLY A 233 -15.55 21.47 4.01
CA GLY A 233 -14.56 22.38 3.43
C GLY A 233 -13.24 22.49 4.23
N THR A 234 -13.13 21.86 5.40
CA THR A 234 -11.94 21.99 6.26
C THR A 234 -10.88 20.91 6.02
N GLY A 235 -11.31 19.74 5.49
CA GLY A 235 -10.47 18.56 5.35
C GLY A 235 -10.28 17.74 6.63
N ILE A 236 -10.94 18.13 7.73
CA ILE A 236 -10.87 17.41 9.00
C ILE A 236 -11.66 16.10 8.90
N TYR A 237 -10.97 14.98 9.16
CA TYR A 237 -11.55 13.64 9.24
C TYR A 237 -11.90 13.28 10.69
N ALA A 238 -11.02 13.62 11.64
CA ALA A 238 -11.24 13.44 13.08
C ALA A 238 -10.49 14.55 13.86
N ALA A 239 -10.90 14.79 15.10
CA ALA A 239 -10.33 15.85 15.95
C ALA A 239 -10.18 15.42 17.41
N GLY A 240 -9.77 16.35 18.26
CA GLY A 240 -9.62 16.12 19.69
C GLY A 240 -8.37 15.32 20.03
N LEU A 241 -7.29 15.51 19.27
CA LEU A 241 -5.98 14.91 19.51
C LEU A 241 -5.01 15.94 20.07
N ARG A 242 -4.03 15.51 20.88
CA ARG A 242 -3.01 16.38 21.47
C ARG A 242 -1.75 16.45 20.63
N ASN A 243 -1.05 15.32 20.50
CA ASN A 243 0.20 15.20 19.74
C ASN A 243 0.29 13.79 19.12
N PRO A 244 -0.52 13.51 18.09
CA PRO A 244 -0.56 12.19 17.47
C PRO A 244 0.72 11.96 16.68
N TRP A 245 1.51 10.95 17.08
CA TRP A 245 2.87 10.80 16.58
C TRP A 245 2.97 9.83 15.40
N ARG A 246 2.47 8.60 15.55
CA ARG A 246 2.30 7.67 14.43
C ARG A 246 0.87 7.19 14.36
N VAL A 247 0.40 7.18 13.13
CA VAL A 247 -0.86 6.58 12.72
C VAL A 247 -0.50 5.48 11.73
N SER A 248 -1.30 4.43 11.65
CA SER A 248 -1.17 3.44 10.59
C SER A 248 -2.54 2.90 10.23
N PHE A 249 -2.63 2.36 9.02
CA PHE A 249 -3.78 1.58 8.60
C PHE A 249 -3.42 0.12 8.67
N ASP A 250 -4.34 -0.68 9.18
CA ASP A 250 -4.33 -2.10 8.86
C ASP A 250 -4.61 -2.27 7.37
N ARG A 251 -3.61 -2.74 6.62
CA ARG A 251 -3.74 -2.92 5.15
C ARG A 251 -4.82 -3.93 4.75
N ALA A 252 -5.20 -4.84 5.64
CA ALA A 252 -6.24 -5.82 5.35
C ALA A 252 -7.65 -5.27 5.62
N THR A 253 -7.84 -4.55 6.73
CA THR A 253 -9.19 -4.14 7.19
C THR A 253 -9.50 -2.66 6.94
N GLY A 254 -8.48 -1.84 6.69
CA GLY A 254 -8.60 -0.39 6.60
C GLY A 254 -8.82 0.31 7.94
N GLU A 255 -8.79 -0.40 9.07
CA GLU A 255 -8.88 0.22 10.40
C GLU A 255 -7.64 1.12 10.64
N MET A 256 -7.88 2.34 11.10
CA MET A 256 -6.82 3.31 11.41
C MET A 256 -6.49 3.26 12.91
N TYR A 257 -5.21 3.15 13.25
CA TYR A 257 -4.69 3.16 14.62
C TYR A 257 -3.91 4.45 14.84
N ILE A 258 -4.16 5.16 15.93
CA ILE A 258 -3.54 6.46 16.22
C ILE A 258 -2.85 6.35 17.58
N GLY A 259 -1.55 6.59 17.65
CA GLY A 259 -0.87 6.83 18.93
C GLY A 259 -0.88 8.32 19.26
N ASP A 260 -1.56 8.71 20.34
CA ASP A 260 -1.64 10.10 20.79
C ASP A 260 -0.93 10.31 22.13
N VAL A 261 0.02 11.25 22.13
CA VAL A 261 0.82 11.56 23.31
C VAL A 261 0.05 12.53 24.20
N GLY A 262 -0.38 12.05 25.36
CA GLY A 262 -1.08 12.86 26.35
C GLY A 262 -0.18 13.88 27.05
N GLU A 263 -0.73 14.64 27.99
CA GLU A 263 -0.01 15.72 28.67
C GLU A 263 0.70 15.27 29.93
N GLY A 264 0.02 14.48 30.77
CA GLY A 264 0.52 14.19 32.11
C GLY A 264 -0.11 13.00 32.79
N SER A 265 -1.19 12.44 32.25
CA SER A 265 -1.91 11.33 32.88
C SER A 265 -1.74 10.05 32.09
N PHE A 266 -1.99 10.10 30.78
CA PHE A 266 -2.09 8.91 29.95
C PHE A 266 -1.44 9.10 28.59
N GLU A 267 -1.02 7.99 28.02
CA GLU A 267 -0.68 7.83 26.61
C GLU A 267 -1.75 6.96 25.97
N GLU A 268 -2.15 7.25 24.72
CA GLU A 268 -3.37 6.69 24.13
C GLU A 268 -3.10 5.98 22.80
N ILE A 269 -3.79 4.85 22.60
CA ILE A 269 -4.01 4.26 21.28
C ILE A 269 -5.51 4.37 20.96
N ASP A 270 -5.84 5.09 19.89
CA ASP A 270 -7.20 5.28 19.40
C ASP A 270 -7.46 4.52 18.10
N LEU A 271 -8.74 4.25 17.83
CA LEU A 271 -9.21 3.84 16.50
C LEU A 271 -9.78 5.03 15.73
N GLY A 272 -9.15 5.32 14.59
CA GLY A 272 -9.56 6.33 13.64
C GLY A 272 -10.97 6.12 13.11
N ARG A 273 -11.86 7.12 13.27
CA ARG A 273 -13.21 7.11 12.70
C ARG A 273 -13.58 8.47 12.13
N SER A 274 -14.33 8.46 11.02
CA SER A 274 -14.85 9.69 10.40
C SER A 274 -15.78 10.43 11.37
N GLY A 275 -15.52 11.72 11.58
CA GLY A 275 -16.30 12.58 12.48
C GLY A 275 -16.02 12.38 13.97
N ALA A 276 -15.02 11.58 14.34
CA ALA A 276 -14.70 11.31 15.73
C ALA A 276 -13.99 12.49 16.43
N ASN A 277 -14.22 12.57 17.74
CA ASN A 277 -13.54 13.46 18.66
C ASN A 277 -12.97 12.62 19.80
N TYR A 278 -11.65 12.61 19.98
CA TYR A 278 -10.98 11.82 21.02
C TYR A 278 -10.90 12.54 22.37
N GLY A 279 -11.44 13.75 22.45
CA GLY A 279 -11.75 14.42 23.70
C GLY A 279 -10.67 15.39 24.20
N TRP A 280 -9.44 15.38 23.67
CA TRP A 280 -8.44 16.37 24.06
C TRP A 280 -8.89 17.78 23.64
N SER A 281 -8.89 18.79 24.50
CA SER A 281 -8.26 18.87 25.83
C SER A 281 -9.22 18.76 27.02
N LEU A 282 -10.46 18.33 26.78
CA LEU A 282 -11.51 18.22 27.79
C LEU A 282 -11.38 16.95 28.63
N THR A 283 -10.78 15.91 28.09
CA THR A 283 -10.44 14.66 28.78
C THR A 283 -9.14 14.08 28.22
N GLU A 284 -8.49 13.22 29.01
CA GLU A 284 -7.24 12.51 28.70
C GLU A 284 -7.36 11.11 29.32
N GLY A 285 -7.07 10.09 28.53
CA GLY A 285 -7.15 8.69 28.89
C GLY A 285 -8.57 8.10 28.83
N PRO A 286 -8.76 6.91 29.42
CA PRO A 286 -10.05 6.24 29.41
C PRO A 286 -11.07 7.03 30.23
N PHE A 287 -12.21 7.36 29.61
CA PHE A 287 -13.26 8.14 30.26
C PHE A 287 -14.61 7.43 30.32
N ASN A 288 -15.43 7.82 31.29
CA ASN A 288 -16.80 7.32 31.38
C ASN A 288 -17.64 7.92 30.24
N ALA A 289 -18.17 7.06 29.37
CA ALA A 289 -19.04 7.47 28.27
C ALA A 289 -20.30 8.22 28.72
N ALA A 290 -20.76 8.05 29.97
CA ALA A 290 -21.87 8.85 30.51
C ALA A 290 -21.47 10.32 30.76
N SER A 291 -20.21 10.58 31.08
CA SER A 291 -19.66 11.92 31.31
C SER A 291 -19.28 12.61 29.99
N PHE A 292 -18.87 11.83 28.99
CA PHE A 292 -18.46 12.31 27.68
C PHE A 292 -19.11 11.49 26.54
N PRO A 293 -20.45 11.56 26.39
CA PRO A 293 -21.17 10.70 25.45
C PRO A 293 -20.88 10.99 23.98
N ALA A 294 -20.27 12.14 23.70
CA ALA A 294 -19.90 12.60 22.37
C ALA A 294 -18.47 12.20 21.95
N TYR A 295 -17.65 11.68 22.85
CA TYR A 295 -16.22 11.43 22.59
C TYR A 295 -15.94 9.95 22.37
N THR A 296 -14.90 9.68 21.58
CA THR A 296 -14.42 8.33 21.26
C THR A 296 -13.32 7.97 22.24
N ASN A 297 -13.55 6.93 23.03
CA ASN A 297 -12.62 6.46 24.05
C ASN A 297 -11.46 5.70 23.37
N PRO A 298 -10.21 5.85 23.85
CA PRO A 298 -9.09 5.04 23.36
C PRO A 298 -9.36 3.54 23.47
N ILE A 299 -8.81 2.77 22.54
CA ILE A 299 -8.84 1.30 22.63
C ILE A 299 -7.86 0.76 23.66
N TYR A 300 -6.84 1.54 23.98
CA TYR A 300 -5.91 1.29 25.06
C TYR A 300 -5.29 2.60 25.54
N ALA A 301 -5.01 2.69 26.84
CA ALA A 301 -4.23 3.79 27.38
C ALA A 301 -3.38 3.28 28.56
N TYR A 302 -2.22 3.89 28.75
CA TYR A 302 -1.31 3.54 29.84
C TYR A 302 -0.80 4.78 30.58
N GLY A 303 -0.48 4.60 31.87
CA GLY A 303 -0.05 5.67 32.75
C GLY A 303 1.44 6.02 32.64
N ARG A 304 1.81 7.16 33.24
CA ARG A 304 3.19 7.68 33.25
C ARG A 304 4.22 6.82 33.97
N ASP A 305 3.75 5.89 34.80
CA ASP A 305 4.57 4.88 35.46
C ASP A 305 5.05 3.78 34.51
N MET A 306 4.34 3.58 33.40
CA MET A 306 4.68 2.61 32.36
C MET A 306 5.48 3.23 31.20
N GLY A 307 5.12 4.43 30.76
CA GLY A 307 5.82 5.14 29.69
C GLY A 307 5.40 6.60 29.60
N GLN A 308 6.05 7.41 28.77
CA GLN A 308 5.82 8.87 28.73
C GLN A 308 5.59 9.45 27.33
N ALA A 309 5.68 8.66 26.28
CA ALA A 309 5.40 9.14 24.93
C ALA A 309 5.16 7.94 24.02
N VAL A 310 3.88 7.62 23.81
CA VAL A 310 3.51 6.58 22.85
C VAL A 310 4.00 6.94 21.46
N THR A 311 4.69 6.02 20.82
CA THR A 311 5.22 6.25 19.47
C THR A 311 4.19 5.92 18.40
N GLY A 312 3.11 5.22 18.76
CA GLY A 312 2.28 4.47 17.83
C GLY A 312 3.05 3.33 17.17
N GLY A 313 2.46 2.69 16.17
CA GLY A 313 3.11 1.62 15.43
C GLY A 313 2.27 1.05 14.29
N TYR A 314 2.37 -0.26 14.05
CA TYR A 314 1.87 -0.90 12.83
C TYR A 314 1.20 -2.25 13.11
N VAL A 315 0.17 -2.53 12.32
CA VAL A 315 -0.47 -3.86 12.30
C VAL A 315 0.39 -4.81 11.48
N TYR A 316 0.79 -5.93 12.07
CA TYR A 316 1.58 -6.93 11.38
C TYR A 316 0.76 -7.62 10.29
N ARG A 317 1.26 -7.50 9.06
CA ARG A 317 0.75 -8.16 7.85
C ARG A 317 1.86 -8.88 7.08
N GLY A 318 2.86 -9.34 7.83
CA GLY A 318 4.02 -10.06 7.30
C GLY A 318 3.72 -11.52 6.96
N PRO A 319 4.75 -12.34 6.71
CA PRO A 319 4.57 -13.75 6.35
C PRO A 319 4.09 -14.64 7.51
N GLU A 320 4.35 -14.28 8.76
CA GLU A 320 4.06 -15.14 9.91
C GLU A 320 2.58 -15.10 10.28
N ARG A 321 1.93 -16.27 10.24
CA ARG A 321 0.47 -16.38 10.44
C ARG A 321 0.01 -15.96 11.84
N ASP A 322 0.74 -16.37 12.88
CA ASP A 322 0.31 -16.20 14.28
C ASP A 322 0.40 -14.75 14.79
N PHE A 323 0.90 -13.83 13.96
CA PHE A 323 0.98 -12.41 14.30
C PHE A 323 0.04 -11.55 13.44
N GLN A 324 -0.71 -12.16 12.51
CA GLN A 324 -1.60 -11.42 11.62
C GLN A 324 -2.61 -10.58 12.40
N GLY A 325 -2.63 -9.28 12.13
CA GLY A 325 -3.58 -8.36 12.76
C GLY A 325 -3.15 -7.85 14.14
N ASN A 326 -1.99 -8.24 14.64
CA ASN A 326 -1.45 -7.69 15.88
C ASN A 326 -0.90 -6.30 15.64
N TYR A 327 -1.37 -5.31 16.40
CA TYR A 327 -0.84 -3.96 16.36
C TYR A 327 0.36 -3.86 17.31
N PHE A 328 1.56 -3.75 16.77
CA PHE A 328 2.78 -3.52 17.55
C PHE A 328 3.00 -2.03 17.72
N PHE A 329 3.42 -1.62 18.91
CA PHE A 329 3.70 -0.23 19.23
C PHE A 329 4.73 -0.15 20.36
N SER A 330 5.23 1.06 20.60
CA SER A 330 6.30 1.32 21.56
C SER A 330 6.08 2.63 22.30
N ASP A 331 6.94 2.85 23.29
CA ASP A 331 7.08 4.09 24.01
C ASP A 331 8.51 4.66 23.85
N PHE A 332 8.61 5.96 23.59
CA PHE A 332 9.87 6.60 23.27
C PHE A 332 10.83 6.68 24.44
N SER A 333 10.31 6.90 25.65
CA SER A 333 11.13 7.15 26.84
C SER A 333 11.64 5.87 27.48
N SER A 334 10.80 4.84 27.53
CA SER A 334 11.17 3.52 28.08
C SER A 334 11.90 2.64 27.07
N GLY A 335 11.63 2.82 25.77
CA GLY A 335 12.07 1.90 24.72
C GLY A 335 11.29 0.58 24.73
N ASP A 336 10.18 0.52 25.46
CA ASP A 336 9.37 -0.68 25.58
C ASP A 336 8.67 -1.04 24.28
N ILE A 337 8.44 -2.34 24.08
CA ILE A 337 7.77 -2.88 22.89
C ILE A 337 6.57 -3.67 23.36
N TRP A 338 5.42 -3.33 22.81
CA TRP A 338 4.15 -3.91 23.19
C TRP A 338 3.33 -4.28 21.96
N SER A 339 2.26 -5.03 22.20
CA SER A 339 1.25 -5.28 21.18
C SER A 339 -0.16 -5.20 21.73
N LEU A 340 -1.09 -4.79 20.86
CA LEU A 340 -2.52 -4.88 21.06
C LEU A 340 -3.10 -5.86 20.05
N GLN A 341 -3.97 -6.72 20.55
CA GLN A 341 -4.60 -7.76 19.77
C GLN A 341 -6.09 -7.80 20.07
N ARG A 342 -6.92 -7.96 19.04
CA ARG A 342 -8.37 -8.04 19.21
C ARG A 342 -8.81 -9.49 19.41
N VAL A 343 -9.04 -9.89 20.65
CA VAL A 343 -9.45 -11.25 21.02
C VAL A 343 -10.92 -11.27 21.43
N SER A 344 -11.76 -12.00 20.68
CA SER A 344 -13.21 -12.12 20.96
C SER A 344 -13.96 -10.78 21.12
N GLY A 345 -13.48 -9.72 20.45
CA GLY A 345 -14.07 -8.38 20.50
C GLY A 345 -13.51 -7.46 21.60
N SER A 346 -12.57 -7.93 22.42
CA SER A 346 -11.85 -7.14 23.41
C SER A 346 -10.39 -6.93 23.01
N TRP A 347 -9.79 -5.82 23.43
CA TRP A 347 -8.37 -5.55 23.22
C TRP A 347 -7.55 -6.22 24.32
N ARG A 348 -6.61 -7.06 23.91
CA ARG A 348 -5.61 -7.70 24.76
C ARG A 348 -4.28 -7.00 24.56
N PHE A 349 -3.77 -6.44 25.65
CA PHE A 349 -2.42 -5.90 25.72
C PHE A 349 -1.42 -7.00 26.05
N THR A 350 -0.25 -6.98 25.41
CA THR A 350 0.88 -7.86 25.69
C THR A 350 2.17 -7.04 25.79
N ASP A 351 2.85 -7.15 26.92
CA ASP A 351 4.19 -6.61 27.10
C ASP A 351 5.25 -7.56 26.52
N LEU A 352 6.04 -7.09 25.55
CA LEU A 352 7.05 -7.88 24.86
C LEU A 352 8.48 -7.52 25.26
N THR A 353 8.73 -6.42 25.99
CA THR A 353 10.09 -5.89 26.23
C THR A 353 11.04 -6.95 26.78
N GLY A 354 10.64 -7.66 27.84
CA GLY A 354 11.47 -8.68 28.48
C GLY A 354 11.54 -10.03 27.75
N SER A 355 10.72 -10.20 26.71
CA SER A 355 10.62 -11.45 25.94
C SER A 355 11.34 -11.39 24.60
N VAL A 356 11.86 -10.22 24.22
CA VAL A 356 12.53 -10.00 22.95
C VAL A 356 14.02 -10.33 23.04
N ALA A 357 14.52 -11.18 22.14
CA ALA A 357 15.96 -11.39 21.98
C ALA A 357 16.56 -10.29 21.10
N VAL A 358 17.29 -9.34 21.68
CA VAL A 358 17.90 -8.22 20.94
C VAL A 358 19.33 -8.56 20.51
N SER A 359 19.64 -8.35 19.23
CA SER A 359 20.99 -8.50 18.65
C SER A 359 21.44 -7.22 17.93
N GLY A 360 22.75 -6.93 17.97
CA GLY A 360 23.31 -5.66 17.45
C GLY A 360 23.29 -4.47 18.43
N GLY A 361 23.17 -4.76 19.74
CA GLY A 361 23.21 -3.78 20.84
C GLY A 361 21.82 -3.36 21.33
N PRO A 362 21.72 -2.58 22.42
CA PRO A 362 20.43 -2.23 23.01
C PRO A 362 19.62 -1.33 22.07
N ILE A 363 18.30 -1.43 22.19
CA ILE A 363 17.33 -0.47 21.65
C ILE A 363 17.36 0.75 22.58
N GLY A 364 17.60 1.92 22.00
CA GLY A 364 17.58 3.19 22.71
C GLY A 364 16.17 3.80 22.77
N LEU A 365 16.07 5.07 22.36
CA LEU A 365 14.80 5.79 22.33
C LEU A 365 14.05 5.45 21.05
N VAL A 366 12.97 4.68 21.15
CA VAL A 366 12.16 4.29 19.99
C VAL A 366 11.38 5.52 19.50
N SER A 367 11.74 6.09 18.35
CA SER A 367 11.00 7.24 17.79
C SER A 367 9.77 6.85 16.98
N SER A 368 9.73 5.60 16.49
CA SER A 368 8.67 5.07 15.63
C SER A 368 8.85 3.58 15.44
N MET A 369 7.77 2.90 15.08
CA MET A 369 7.85 1.66 14.31
C MET A 369 7.69 1.96 12.80
N GLY A 370 8.03 1.03 11.94
CA GLY A 370 7.81 1.12 10.49
C GLY A 370 7.47 -0.25 9.91
N GLU A 371 6.90 -0.27 8.71
CA GLU A 371 6.65 -1.50 7.94
C GLU A 371 7.24 -1.40 6.53
N ASP A 372 7.56 -2.56 5.95
CA ASP A 372 7.80 -2.69 4.50
C ASP A 372 6.57 -3.22 3.76
N ALA A 373 6.64 -3.23 2.42
CA ALA A 373 5.56 -3.68 1.55
C ALA A 373 5.18 -5.15 1.78
N ALA A 374 6.11 -5.97 2.25
CA ALA A 374 5.87 -7.36 2.62
C ALA A 374 5.26 -7.52 4.02
N GLY A 375 5.10 -6.42 4.78
CA GLY A 375 4.52 -6.41 6.13
C GLY A 375 5.48 -6.81 7.24
N ASN A 376 6.79 -6.85 6.97
CA ASN A 376 7.77 -6.96 8.05
C ASN A 376 7.80 -5.65 8.84
N LEU A 377 8.02 -5.77 10.14
CA LEU A 377 8.05 -4.63 11.05
C LEU A 377 9.47 -4.27 11.47
N TYR A 378 9.63 -3.01 11.81
CA TYR A 378 10.90 -2.42 12.16
C TYR A 378 10.74 -1.42 13.31
N ILE A 379 11.80 -1.28 14.12
CA ILE A 379 11.94 -0.24 15.14
C ILE A 379 12.92 0.81 14.62
N VAL A 380 12.51 2.07 14.72
CA VAL A 380 13.35 3.24 14.47
C VAL A 380 13.84 3.75 15.82
N ASP A 381 15.14 3.57 16.08
CA ASP A 381 15.78 4.06 17.30
C ASP A 381 16.45 5.41 17.01
N TYR A 382 15.95 6.44 17.68
CA TYR A 382 16.41 7.83 17.59
C TYR A 382 17.91 8.00 17.87
N SER A 383 18.51 7.02 18.55
CA SER A 383 19.95 6.92 18.84
C SER A 383 20.79 6.53 17.61
N GLY A 384 20.15 6.28 16.46
CA GLY A 384 20.82 6.12 15.18
C GLY A 384 20.80 4.70 14.61
N LYS A 385 19.87 3.85 15.03
CA LYS A 385 19.74 2.46 14.56
C LYS A 385 18.36 2.16 13.99
N ILE A 386 18.31 1.18 13.09
CA ILE A 386 17.07 0.51 12.68
C ILE A 386 17.19 -0.95 13.07
N PHE A 387 16.15 -1.47 13.72
CA PHE A 387 16.05 -2.88 14.04
C PHE A 387 14.91 -3.52 13.25
N ARG A 388 15.11 -4.74 12.76
CA ARG A 388 14.06 -5.58 12.19
C ARG A 388 13.44 -6.45 13.29
N LEU A 389 12.12 -6.57 13.30
CA LEU A 389 11.39 -7.53 14.14
C LEU A 389 11.31 -8.85 13.38
N ASP A 390 12.08 -9.82 13.83
CA ASP A 390 12.05 -11.20 13.36
C ASP A 390 11.06 -11.97 14.23
N LEU A 391 9.79 -11.93 13.83
CA LEU A 391 8.72 -12.69 14.47
C LEU A 391 8.79 -14.15 14.03
N LYS A 392 8.62 -15.08 14.96
CA LYS A 392 8.48 -16.52 14.66
C LYS A 392 7.47 -17.17 15.59
N SER A 393 6.65 -18.06 15.03
CA SER A 393 5.75 -18.91 15.82
C SER A 393 6.54 -19.77 16.82
N GLY A 394 6.04 -19.84 18.06
CA GLY A 394 6.80 -20.30 19.24
C GLY A 394 7.02 -21.81 19.37
N THR A 395 6.36 -22.57 18.53
CA THR A 395 6.58 -24.00 18.32
C THR A 395 6.40 -24.19 16.83
N GLY A 396 7.21 -25.01 16.18
CA GLY A 396 7.04 -25.37 14.77
C GLY A 396 5.72 -26.09 14.53
N LEU A 397 4.61 -25.36 14.64
CA LEU A 397 3.32 -25.75 14.15
C LEU A 397 3.49 -25.75 12.64
N ASN A 398 3.51 -26.96 12.13
CA ASN A 398 3.49 -27.22 10.72
C ASN A 398 2.23 -26.53 10.17
N PRO A 399 2.23 -25.94 8.97
CA PRO A 399 0.99 -25.62 8.27
C PRO A 399 -0.03 -26.79 8.25
N ALA A 400 0.43 -28.02 8.53
CA ALA A 400 -0.39 -29.21 8.75
C ALA A 400 -1.12 -29.34 10.12
N ASP A 401 -0.87 -28.46 11.09
CA ASP A 401 -1.59 -28.49 12.38
C ASP A 401 -2.91 -27.70 12.33
N ASP A 402 -3.06 -26.86 11.31
CA ASP A 402 -4.33 -26.27 10.91
C ASP A 402 -5.05 -27.22 9.94
N ALA A 403 -6.33 -27.45 10.17
CA ALA A 403 -7.10 -28.47 9.47
C ALA A 403 -8.00 -27.84 8.40
N ALA A 404 -8.76 -28.66 7.68
CA ALA A 404 -9.69 -28.15 6.67
C ALA A 404 -10.86 -27.37 7.30
N ASP A 405 -10.97 -26.10 6.94
CA ASP A 405 -12.02 -25.19 7.41
C ASP A 405 -13.15 -25.00 6.41
N ILE A 406 -14.29 -24.51 6.89
CA ILE A 406 -15.37 -24.00 6.04
C ILE A 406 -15.72 -22.58 6.46
N LEU A 407 -15.33 -21.62 5.64
CA LEU A 407 -15.49 -20.18 5.89
C LEU A 407 -16.48 -19.59 4.90
N ASN A 408 -17.39 -18.73 5.36
CA ASN A 408 -18.39 -18.08 4.52
C ASN A 408 -18.50 -16.61 4.90
N GLY A 409 -18.22 -15.67 3.99
CA GLY A 409 -18.31 -14.22 4.22
C GLY A 409 -19.74 -13.73 4.37
N GLY A 410 -20.64 -14.23 3.53
CA GLY A 410 -22.06 -13.90 3.60
C GLY A 410 -22.39 -12.75 2.66
N ARG A 411 -22.72 -11.56 3.19
CA ARG A 411 -22.85 -10.35 2.37
C ARG A 411 -21.90 -9.27 2.87
N GLY A 412 -21.41 -8.45 1.97
CA GLY A 412 -20.45 -7.40 2.27
C GLY A 412 -19.20 -7.58 1.44
N ASN A 413 -18.26 -6.65 1.54
CA ASN A 413 -16.94 -6.86 0.96
C ASN A 413 -16.07 -7.46 2.05
N ASP A 414 -15.92 -8.78 2.04
CA ASP A 414 -15.32 -9.54 3.10
C ASP A 414 -13.84 -9.81 2.84
N THR A 415 -13.07 -10.00 3.91
CA THR A 415 -11.67 -10.43 3.86
C THR A 415 -11.56 -11.74 4.61
N ILE A 416 -11.23 -12.82 3.90
CA ILE A 416 -11.25 -14.17 4.45
C ILE A 416 -9.88 -14.81 4.32
N PHE A 417 -9.35 -15.28 5.45
CA PHE A 417 -8.09 -15.98 5.55
C PHE A 417 -8.37 -17.42 5.99
N GLY A 418 -8.07 -18.40 5.14
CA GLY A 418 -8.15 -19.84 5.43
C GLY A 418 -7.17 -20.20 6.53
N GLY A 419 -5.89 -20.12 6.21
CA GLY A 419 -4.83 -20.53 7.12
C GLY A 419 -3.97 -21.59 6.44
N GLY A 420 -3.68 -22.67 7.14
CA GLY A 420 -3.14 -23.88 6.54
C GLY A 420 -4.23 -24.96 6.53
N GLY A 421 -4.07 -26.01 5.74
CA GLY A 421 -5.09 -27.06 5.62
C GLY A 421 -5.81 -26.97 4.29
N ASN A 422 -6.81 -27.82 4.05
CA ASN A 422 -7.55 -27.82 2.78
C ASN A 422 -8.91 -27.14 2.98
N ASP A 423 -8.95 -25.83 2.88
CA ASP A 423 -10.08 -25.01 3.28
C ASP A 423 -11.15 -24.92 2.19
N THR A 424 -12.37 -24.64 2.62
CA THR A 424 -13.48 -24.29 1.74
C THR A 424 -13.96 -22.89 2.10
N ILE A 425 -13.65 -21.92 1.25
CA ILE A 425 -13.93 -20.51 1.45
C ILE A 425 -15.02 -20.05 0.48
N TYR A 426 -16.08 -19.45 1.00
CA TYR A 426 -17.12 -18.77 0.24
C TYR A 426 -17.03 -17.26 0.56
N GLY A 427 -16.81 -16.41 -0.43
CA GLY A 427 -16.91 -14.95 -0.29
C GLY A 427 -18.36 -14.56 -0.03
N GLY A 428 -19.21 -14.73 -1.04
CA GLY A 428 -20.65 -14.51 -0.90
C GLY A 428 -21.14 -13.40 -1.84
N ASP A 429 -21.89 -12.44 -1.31
CA ASP A 429 -22.32 -11.24 -2.04
C ASP A 429 -21.39 -10.07 -1.72
N GLY A 430 -20.73 -9.47 -2.71
CA GLY A 430 -19.87 -8.30 -2.56
C GLY A 430 -18.55 -8.49 -3.29
N ASN A 431 -17.60 -7.57 -3.09
CA ASN A 431 -16.26 -7.72 -3.64
C ASN A 431 -15.33 -8.24 -2.54
N ASP A 432 -15.07 -9.54 -2.56
CA ASP A 432 -14.37 -10.22 -1.48
C ASP A 432 -12.88 -10.40 -1.77
N LEU A 433 -12.08 -10.48 -0.70
CA LEU A 433 -10.67 -10.81 -0.72
C LEU A 433 -10.46 -12.15 -0.01
N LEU A 434 -10.06 -13.16 -0.77
CA LEU A 434 -9.87 -14.52 -0.27
C LEU A 434 -8.40 -14.91 -0.29
N ARG A 435 -7.89 -15.42 0.84
CA ARG A 435 -6.56 -16.01 0.94
C ARG A 435 -6.70 -17.39 1.58
N GLY A 436 -6.54 -18.44 0.78
CA GLY A 436 -6.52 -19.83 1.28
C GLY A 436 -5.32 -20.06 2.18
N GLY A 437 -4.13 -19.89 1.61
CA GLY A 437 -2.86 -20.13 2.30
C GLY A 437 -2.30 -21.50 1.91
N PRO A 438 -1.42 -22.12 2.70
CA PRO A 438 -0.88 -23.44 2.35
C PRO A 438 -1.94 -24.54 2.41
N GLY A 439 -2.22 -25.17 1.28
CA GLY A 439 -3.31 -26.14 1.22
C GLY A 439 -3.72 -26.48 -0.19
N ALA A 440 -4.66 -27.42 -0.34
CA ALA A 440 -5.42 -27.60 -1.57
C ALA A 440 -6.86 -27.12 -1.31
N ASP A 441 -7.06 -25.83 -1.48
CA ASP A 441 -8.25 -25.12 -1.04
C ASP A 441 -9.35 -25.08 -2.09
N ARG A 442 -10.55 -24.69 -1.67
CA ARG A 442 -11.70 -24.44 -2.54
C ARG A 442 -12.20 -23.04 -2.27
N LEU A 443 -11.86 -22.10 -3.15
CA LEU A 443 -12.20 -20.69 -2.99
C LEU A 443 -13.28 -20.30 -4.00
N PHE A 444 -14.43 -19.87 -3.47
CA PHE A 444 -15.60 -19.43 -4.21
C PHE A 444 -15.81 -17.94 -3.96
N GLY A 445 -15.57 -17.09 -4.96
CA GLY A 445 -15.82 -15.63 -4.84
C GLY A 445 -17.30 -15.35 -4.58
N GLY A 446 -18.15 -15.73 -5.53
CA GLY A 446 -19.60 -15.56 -5.40
C GLY A 446 -20.09 -14.46 -6.34
N ASN A 447 -20.93 -13.57 -5.84
CA ASN A 447 -21.48 -12.44 -6.59
C ASN A 447 -20.65 -11.19 -6.33
N GLY A 448 -20.01 -10.66 -7.37
CA GLY A 448 -19.29 -9.39 -7.30
C GLY A 448 -17.98 -9.48 -8.06
N PHE A 449 -16.99 -8.68 -7.67
CA PHE A 449 -15.64 -8.71 -8.20
C PHE A 449 -14.66 -9.16 -7.12
N ASP A 450 -14.36 -10.45 -7.13
CA ASP A 450 -13.65 -11.13 -6.05
C ASP A 450 -12.19 -11.39 -6.39
N TYR A 451 -11.35 -11.32 -5.37
CA TYR A 451 -9.91 -11.51 -5.45
C TYR A 451 -9.46 -12.77 -4.71
N VAL A 452 -8.51 -13.49 -5.30
CA VAL A 452 -7.65 -14.42 -4.58
C VAL A 452 -6.26 -13.82 -4.41
N ILE A 453 -5.69 -13.95 -3.21
CA ILE A 453 -4.41 -13.33 -2.84
C ILE A 453 -3.37 -14.39 -2.45
N TYR A 454 -2.27 -14.45 -3.19
CA TYR A 454 -1.11 -15.32 -2.93
C TYR A 454 0.15 -14.56 -2.52
N SER A 455 0.04 -13.27 -2.15
CA SER A 455 1.20 -12.43 -1.83
C SER A 455 2.05 -12.92 -0.66
N GLY A 456 1.49 -13.79 0.20
CA GLY A 456 2.24 -14.45 1.28
C GLY A 456 2.80 -15.83 0.93
N SER A 457 2.62 -16.31 -0.30
CA SER A 457 3.17 -17.60 -0.76
C SER A 457 4.70 -17.56 -0.74
N LEU A 458 5.30 -18.61 -0.19
CA LEU A 458 6.77 -18.77 -0.11
C LEU A 458 7.40 -19.33 -1.39
N GLY A 459 6.63 -19.41 -2.48
CA GLY A 459 7.11 -19.79 -3.79
C GLY A 459 6.15 -19.35 -4.91
N ARG A 460 6.62 -19.51 -6.15
CA ARG A 460 5.87 -19.26 -7.38
C ARG A 460 4.50 -19.92 -7.38
N VAL A 461 3.47 -19.17 -7.73
CA VAL A 461 2.12 -19.63 -8.05
C VAL A 461 1.86 -19.67 -9.56
N VAL A 462 1.04 -20.65 -9.96
CA VAL A 462 0.58 -20.87 -11.33
C VAL A 462 -0.95 -20.93 -11.28
N VAL A 463 -1.57 -19.81 -11.61
CA VAL A 463 -3.02 -19.61 -11.56
C VAL A 463 -3.58 -19.47 -12.96
N ASP A 464 -4.61 -20.24 -13.25
CA ASP A 464 -5.35 -20.24 -14.50
C ASP A 464 -6.84 -20.32 -14.17
N LEU A 465 -7.55 -19.18 -14.26
CA LEU A 465 -8.96 -19.07 -13.91
C LEU A 465 -9.89 -19.85 -14.84
N SER A 466 -9.38 -20.42 -15.93
CA SER A 466 -10.13 -21.35 -16.80
C SER A 466 -9.99 -22.81 -16.38
N LYS A 467 -9.04 -23.12 -15.48
CA LYS A 467 -8.78 -24.48 -14.99
C LYS A 467 -9.44 -24.72 -13.64
N ALA A 468 -9.81 -25.97 -13.43
CA ALA A 468 -10.42 -26.41 -12.18
C ALA A 468 -9.42 -26.55 -11.02
N VAL A 469 -8.12 -26.70 -11.29
CA VAL A 469 -7.08 -26.93 -10.26
C VAL A 469 -5.85 -26.08 -10.59
N GLN A 470 -5.35 -25.35 -9.60
CA GLN A 470 -4.17 -24.48 -9.68
C GLN A 470 -2.89 -25.21 -9.21
N ALA A 471 -1.72 -24.60 -9.37
CA ALA A 471 -0.45 -25.23 -9.08
C ALA A 471 0.60 -24.24 -8.51
N GLY A 472 1.60 -24.76 -7.80
CA GLY A 472 2.76 -23.98 -7.34
C GLY A 472 2.48 -23.13 -6.09
N GLY A 473 3.46 -23.06 -5.18
CA GLY A 473 3.35 -22.30 -3.94
C GLY A 473 2.08 -22.66 -3.16
N ASP A 474 1.47 -21.64 -2.57
CA ASP A 474 0.19 -21.77 -1.87
C ASP A 474 -0.98 -22.12 -2.82
N ALA A 475 -0.88 -21.86 -4.13
CA ALA A 475 -1.93 -22.22 -5.10
C ALA A 475 -1.98 -23.73 -5.43
N SER A 476 -1.10 -24.55 -4.84
CA SER A 476 -0.92 -25.94 -5.25
C SER A 476 -2.07 -26.85 -4.84
N GLY A 477 -3.01 -27.10 -5.77
CA GLY A 477 -4.17 -27.96 -5.56
C GLY A 477 -5.48 -27.19 -5.37
N ASP A 478 -5.40 -25.86 -5.32
CA ASP A 478 -6.52 -24.97 -5.15
C ASP A 478 -7.52 -25.07 -6.29
N ARG A 479 -8.80 -24.89 -5.95
CA ARG A 479 -9.91 -24.81 -6.89
C ARG A 479 -10.59 -23.47 -6.73
N LEU A 480 -10.54 -22.67 -7.79
CA LEU A 480 -11.09 -21.32 -7.81
C LEU A 480 -12.38 -21.29 -8.63
N SER A 481 -13.38 -20.56 -8.15
CA SER A 481 -14.63 -20.32 -8.88
C SER A 481 -15.18 -18.94 -8.57
N GLY A 482 -15.69 -18.25 -9.58
CA GLY A 482 -16.25 -16.90 -9.40
C GLY A 482 -15.20 -15.84 -9.05
N ILE A 483 -13.92 -16.08 -9.35
CA ILE A 483 -12.82 -15.14 -9.10
C ILE A 483 -12.55 -14.32 -10.37
N GLN A 484 -12.36 -13.01 -10.22
CA GLN A 484 -11.97 -12.11 -11.33
C GLN A 484 -10.63 -11.42 -11.07
N GLY A 485 -10.21 -11.33 -9.82
CA GLY A 485 -8.94 -10.75 -9.40
C GLY A 485 -7.94 -11.80 -8.90
N VAL A 486 -6.68 -11.69 -9.29
CA VAL A 486 -5.58 -12.51 -8.75
C VAL A 486 -4.43 -11.60 -8.38
N THR A 487 -3.93 -11.75 -7.15
CA THR A 487 -2.63 -11.20 -6.73
C THR A 487 -1.66 -12.36 -6.56
N GLY A 488 -0.56 -12.34 -7.32
CA GLY A 488 0.53 -13.30 -7.24
C GLY A 488 1.38 -13.13 -5.99
N SER A 489 2.46 -13.89 -5.97
CA SER A 489 3.47 -13.99 -4.93
C SER A 489 4.63 -13.01 -5.16
N ALA A 490 5.72 -13.18 -4.40
CA ALA A 490 6.95 -12.44 -4.63
C ALA A 490 7.95 -13.17 -5.57
N PHE A 491 7.47 -14.14 -6.35
CA PHE A 491 8.28 -14.98 -7.22
C PHE A 491 7.72 -15.00 -8.63
N ASN A 492 8.54 -15.44 -9.59
CA ASN A 492 8.23 -15.53 -11.02
C ASN A 492 6.96 -16.36 -11.33
N ASP A 493 5.80 -15.72 -11.37
CA ASP A 493 4.48 -16.31 -11.41
C ASP A 493 3.96 -16.53 -12.84
N VAL A 494 2.93 -17.37 -12.92
CA VAL A 494 2.16 -17.56 -14.16
C VAL A 494 0.70 -17.33 -13.86
N LEU A 495 0.16 -16.19 -14.28
CA LEU A 495 -1.23 -15.80 -14.04
C LEU A 495 -2.01 -15.75 -15.35
N LYS A 496 -3.14 -16.46 -15.42
CA LYS A 496 -4.01 -16.49 -16.60
C LYS A 496 -5.46 -16.23 -16.21
N GLY A 497 -6.06 -15.22 -16.83
CA GLY A 497 -7.45 -14.83 -16.68
C GLY A 497 -8.44 -15.82 -17.29
N SER A 498 -9.67 -15.41 -17.47
CA SER A 498 -10.77 -16.19 -18.04
C SER A 498 -11.28 -15.52 -19.32
N SER A 499 -12.54 -15.74 -19.68
CA SER A 499 -13.18 -15.02 -20.80
C SER A 499 -13.97 -13.78 -20.33
N SER A 500 -13.80 -13.41 -19.05
CA SER A 500 -14.45 -12.27 -18.40
C SER A 500 -13.40 -11.20 -18.11
N ARG A 501 -13.83 -9.98 -17.77
CA ARG A 501 -12.90 -8.94 -17.30
C ARG A 501 -12.15 -9.41 -16.05
N ASN A 502 -10.82 -9.40 -16.12
CA ASN A 502 -9.92 -9.76 -15.04
C ASN A 502 -9.02 -8.61 -14.58
N VAL A 503 -8.58 -8.70 -13.32
CA VAL A 503 -7.51 -7.84 -12.76
C VAL A 503 -6.42 -8.76 -12.25
N LEU A 504 -5.28 -8.82 -12.94
CA LEU A 504 -4.17 -9.70 -12.57
C LEU A 504 -2.98 -8.84 -12.13
N ARG A 505 -2.52 -9.05 -10.90
CA ARG A 505 -1.33 -8.42 -10.32
C ARG A 505 -0.30 -9.50 -10.09
N ALA A 506 0.80 -9.46 -10.81
CA ALA A 506 1.76 -10.54 -10.82
C ALA A 506 2.65 -10.54 -9.57
N GLY A 507 3.03 -9.36 -9.08
CA GLY A 507 3.76 -9.21 -7.82
C GLY A 507 5.23 -8.93 -8.08
N TYR A 508 6.11 -9.69 -7.46
CA TYR A 508 7.54 -9.61 -7.74
C TYR A 508 7.98 -10.81 -8.55
N GLY A 509 9.07 -10.65 -9.29
CA GLY A 509 9.66 -11.72 -10.08
C GLY A 509 9.41 -11.51 -11.56
N ASP A 510 10.09 -12.30 -12.38
CA ASP A 510 9.89 -12.26 -13.84
C ASP A 510 8.65 -13.09 -14.19
N ASP A 511 7.52 -12.42 -14.42
CA ASP A 511 6.20 -13.04 -14.45
C ASP A 511 5.65 -13.27 -15.86
N ASN A 512 4.68 -14.18 -15.98
CA ASN A 512 3.93 -14.42 -17.21
C ASN A 512 2.44 -14.23 -16.97
N VAL A 513 1.89 -13.14 -17.51
CA VAL A 513 0.53 -12.69 -17.26
C VAL A 513 -0.27 -12.71 -18.55
N SER A 514 -1.43 -13.37 -18.56
CA SER A 514 -2.34 -13.38 -19.71
C SER A 514 -3.78 -13.08 -19.30
N GLY A 515 -4.41 -12.06 -19.88
CA GLY A 515 -5.82 -11.72 -19.64
C GLY A 515 -6.77 -12.71 -20.31
N ARG A 516 -6.44 -13.10 -21.55
CA ARG A 516 -7.19 -13.96 -22.48
C ARG A 516 -8.31 -13.23 -23.18
N ALA A 517 -9.55 -13.31 -22.72
CA ALA A 517 -10.65 -12.63 -23.39
C ALA A 517 -11.40 -11.81 -22.36
N GLY A 518 -11.81 -10.61 -22.73
CA GLY A 518 -12.35 -9.66 -21.76
C GLY A 518 -11.65 -8.32 -21.90
N ASN A 519 -12.06 -7.35 -21.09
CA ASN A 519 -11.39 -6.06 -21.03
C ASN A 519 -10.52 -6.06 -19.78
N ASP A 520 -9.33 -6.61 -19.88
CA ASP A 520 -8.52 -7.00 -18.73
C ASP A 520 -7.62 -5.86 -18.26
N THR A 521 -7.19 -5.94 -17.01
CA THR A 521 -6.17 -5.07 -16.45
C THR A 521 -5.03 -5.92 -15.90
N LEU A 522 -3.87 -5.82 -16.53
CA LEU A 522 -2.70 -6.63 -16.21
C LEU A 522 -1.59 -5.76 -15.64
N TYR A 523 -1.04 -6.18 -14.50
CA TYR A 523 0.10 -5.55 -13.85
C TYR A 523 1.22 -6.59 -13.72
N GLY A 524 2.36 -6.35 -14.37
CA GLY A 524 3.60 -7.12 -14.16
C GLY A 524 4.25 -6.75 -12.82
N GLU A 525 4.20 -5.46 -12.47
CA GLU A 525 4.73 -4.92 -11.23
C GLU A 525 6.27 -4.91 -11.19
N ALA A 526 6.96 -5.86 -10.59
CA ALA A 526 8.42 -5.79 -10.47
C ALA A 526 9.12 -7.04 -11.01
N GLY A 527 9.85 -6.88 -12.10
CA GLY A 527 10.59 -7.96 -12.75
C GLY A 527 10.57 -7.77 -14.26
N LYS A 528 11.08 -8.74 -15.01
CA LYS A 528 10.97 -8.76 -16.47
C LYS A 528 9.75 -9.55 -16.85
N ASP A 529 8.67 -8.86 -17.14
CA ASP A 529 7.37 -9.49 -17.25
C ASP A 529 6.97 -9.70 -18.70
N MET A 530 6.21 -10.77 -18.93
CA MET A 530 5.54 -11.03 -20.19
C MET A 530 4.04 -10.81 -20.01
N LEU A 531 3.48 -9.79 -20.66
CA LEU A 531 2.06 -9.45 -20.56
C LEU A 531 1.36 -9.67 -21.91
N LEU A 532 0.34 -10.52 -21.90
CA LEU A 532 -0.53 -10.80 -23.05
C LEU A 532 -1.97 -10.42 -22.67
N GLY A 533 -2.46 -9.27 -23.13
CA GLY A 533 -3.86 -8.85 -22.92
C GLY A 533 -4.82 -9.93 -23.42
N GLY A 534 -4.75 -10.19 -24.72
CA GLY A 534 -5.60 -11.15 -25.39
C GLY A 534 -6.66 -10.41 -26.19
N SER A 535 -7.86 -10.95 -26.34
CA SER A 535 -8.93 -10.27 -27.08
C SER A 535 -9.77 -9.38 -26.19
N GLY A 536 -10.02 -8.15 -26.63
CA GLY A 536 -10.89 -7.21 -25.96
C GLY A 536 -10.19 -5.86 -25.89
N LYS A 537 -10.58 -5.04 -24.91
CA LYS A 537 -9.90 -3.77 -24.66
C LYS A 537 -9.12 -3.88 -23.36
N ASP A 538 -7.84 -4.15 -23.49
CA ASP A 538 -6.98 -4.43 -22.36
C ASP A 538 -6.17 -3.20 -21.92
N THR A 539 -5.85 -3.18 -20.64
CA THR A 539 -4.92 -2.22 -20.04
C THR A 539 -3.74 -2.98 -19.45
N LEU A 540 -2.54 -2.71 -19.95
CA LEU A 540 -1.32 -3.42 -19.58
C LEU A 540 -0.35 -2.45 -18.93
N LYS A 541 0.24 -2.85 -17.81
CA LYS A 541 1.26 -2.10 -17.10
C LYS A 541 2.40 -3.04 -16.72
N GLY A 542 3.55 -2.88 -17.35
CA GLY A 542 4.72 -3.73 -17.14
C GLY A 542 5.30 -3.52 -15.75
N GLY A 543 5.51 -2.25 -15.39
CA GLY A 543 6.10 -1.87 -14.12
C GLY A 543 7.60 -1.65 -14.24
N THR A 544 8.38 -2.25 -13.34
CA THR A 544 9.84 -2.10 -13.33
C THR A 544 10.52 -3.33 -13.89
N GLY A 545 11.22 -3.17 -15.00
CA GLY A 545 12.07 -4.20 -15.57
C GLY A 545 11.99 -4.13 -17.09
N ALA A 546 12.62 -5.09 -17.77
CA ALA A 546 12.58 -5.11 -19.23
C ALA A 546 11.38 -5.96 -19.66
N ASP A 547 10.25 -5.30 -19.88
CA ASP A 547 8.96 -5.99 -20.05
C ASP A 547 8.64 -6.26 -21.52
N VAL A 548 7.83 -7.28 -21.76
CA VAL A 548 7.37 -7.66 -23.09
C VAL A 548 5.85 -7.67 -23.12
N PHE A 549 5.27 -6.75 -23.89
CA PHE A 549 3.84 -6.69 -24.18
C PHE A 549 3.57 -7.44 -25.48
N GLN A 550 2.79 -8.51 -25.44
CA GLN A 550 2.63 -9.44 -26.57
C GLN A 550 1.23 -9.39 -27.19
N TRP A 551 1.18 -9.49 -28.51
CA TRP A 551 -0.02 -9.81 -29.28
C TRP A 551 0.21 -11.04 -30.15
N GLN A 552 -0.81 -11.91 -30.22
CA GLN A 552 -0.74 -13.18 -30.96
C GLN A 552 -1.65 -13.21 -32.19
N SER A 553 -2.47 -12.18 -32.35
CA SER A 553 -3.37 -11.99 -33.48
C SER A 553 -3.64 -10.50 -33.61
N VAL A 554 -3.77 -10.00 -34.83
CA VAL A 554 -4.18 -8.60 -35.05
C VAL A 554 -5.56 -8.31 -34.44
N ARG A 555 -6.40 -9.35 -34.28
CA ARG A 555 -7.72 -9.29 -33.67
C ARG A 555 -7.71 -9.19 -32.13
N HIS A 556 -6.54 -9.35 -31.51
CA HIS A 556 -6.40 -9.12 -30.06
C HIS A 556 -6.52 -7.63 -29.74
N THR A 557 -6.21 -6.76 -30.70
CA THR A 557 -6.51 -5.33 -30.59
C THR A 557 -7.50 -4.89 -31.68
N SER A 558 -7.89 -3.62 -31.65
CA SER A 558 -8.83 -3.01 -32.58
C SER A 558 -8.21 -1.79 -33.26
N PRO A 559 -8.50 -1.52 -34.54
CA PRO A 559 -8.04 -0.31 -35.22
C PRO A 559 -8.77 0.95 -34.73
N ASN A 560 -9.91 0.79 -34.05
CA ASN A 560 -10.59 1.87 -33.35
C ASN A 560 -9.89 2.13 -32.00
N ALA A 561 -9.30 3.32 -31.85
CA ALA A 561 -8.58 3.74 -30.64
C ALA A 561 -9.40 3.66 -29.33
N GLY A 562 -10.73 3.75 -29.40
CA GLY A 562 -11.61 3.61 -28.23
C GLY A 562 -11.70 2.18 -27.70
N GLN A 563 -11.37 1.18 -28.53
CA GLN A 563 -11.41 -0.25 -28.25
C GLN A 563 -10.01 -0.92 -28.35
N ALA A 564 -8.99 -0.15 -28.71
CA ALA A 564 -7.60 -0.62 -28.75
C ALA A 564 -7.03 -0.81 -27.35
N ASP A 565 -6.09 -1.73 -27.25
CA ASP A 565 -5.32 -1.95 -26.04
C ASP A 565 -4.45 -0.76 -25.68
N LEU A 566 -4.22 -0.59 -24.38
CA LEU A 566 -3.45 0.49 -23.81
C LEU A 566 -2.31 -0.05 -22.94
N VAL A 567 -1.07 0.23 -23.33
CA VAL A 567 0.10 0.06 -22.48
C VAL A 567 0.34 1.37 -21.72
N LEU A 568 0.35 1.31 -20.40
CA LEU A 568 0.38 2.49 -19.54
C LEU A 568 1.77 3.06 -19.30
N ASP A 569 2.82 2.25 -19.35
CA ASP A 569 4.15 2.62 -18.83
C ASP A 569 5.33 2.14 -19.68
N PHE A 570 5.12 1.91 -20.99
CA PHE A 570 6.18 1.52 -21.92
C PHE A 570 7.42 2.42 -21.80
N SER A 571 8.59 1.81 -21.56
CA SER A 571 9.83 2.49 -21.20
C SER A 571 11.02 2.01 -22.02
N HIS A 572 11.55 2.89 -22.88
CA HIS A 572 12.84 2.65 -23.56
C HIS A 572 14.00 2.47 -22.58
N ARG A 573 13.94 3.11 -21.40
CA ARG A 573 15.01 2.99 -20.40
C ARG A 573 15.02 1.59 -19.81
N SER A 574 13.85 1.09 -19.43
CA SER A 574 13.69 -0.24 -18.86
C SER A 574 13.91 -1.32 -19.92
N ARG A 575 13.83 -0.92 -21.20
CA ARG A 575 14.03 -1.73 -22.42
C ARG A 575 12.83 -2.60 -22.74
N ASP A 576 11.65 -2.03 -22.55
CA ASP A 576 10.39 -2.69 -22.86
C ASP A 576 10.27 -2.92 -24.36
N ARG A 577 9.52 -3.95 -24.73
CA ARG A 577 9.28 -4.31 -26.12
C ARG A 577 7.83 -4.67 -26.38
N LEU A 578 7.36 -4.32 -27.57
CA LEU A 578 6.11 -4.84 -28.12
C LEU A 578 6.44 -6.05 -28.99
N ASP A 579 5.89 -7.20 -28.64
CA ASP A 579 6.05 -8.44 -29.38
C ASP A 579 4.85 -8.69 -30.31
N LEU A 580 5.12 -8.52 -31.60
CA LEU A 580 4.18 -8.73 -32.70
C LEU A 580 4.55 -9.94 -33.56
N ALA A 581 5.65 -10.65 -33.25
CA ALA A 581 6.21 -11.72 -34.09
C ALA A 581 5.28 -12.94 -34.26
N ARG A 582 4.20 -12.99 -33.48
CA ARG A 582 3.16 -14.03 -33.56
C ARG A 582 1.96 -13.63 -34.42
N ILE A 583 1.86 -12.38 -34.83
CA ILE A 583 0.83 -11.93 -35.78
C ILE A 583 1.35 -12.20 -37.19
N ASP A 584 0.52 -12.82 -38.01
CA ASP A 584 0.82 -13.01 -39.43
C ASP A 584 0.77 -11.68 -40.18
N ALA A 585 1.92 -11.28 -40.74
CA ALA A 585 2.09 -9.97 -41.33
C ALA A 585 1.38 -9.80 -42.68
N ASP A 586 1.09 -10.88 -43.42
CA ASP A 586 0.31 -10.81 -44.65
C ASP A 586 -0.73 -11.92 -44.69
N SER A 587 -1.97 -11.56 -44.36
CA SER A 587 -3.09 -12.51 -44.29
C SER A 587 -3.45 -13.19 -45.61
N LEU A 588 -2.89 -12.72 -46.74
CA LEU A 588 -3.09 -13.28 -48.07
C LEU A 588 -1.93 -14.19 -48.53
N ALA A 589 -0.80 -14.17 -47.81
CA ALA A 589 0.36 -15.00 -48.09
C ALA A 589 0.35 -16.30 -47.25
N ALA A 590 1.15 -17.28 -47.67
CA ALA A 590 1.19 -18.58 -47.02
C ALA A 590 2.28 -18.64 -45.93
N GLY A 591 1.91 -19.04 -44.71
CA GLY A 591 2.82 -19.13 -43.56
C GLY A 591 2.76 -17.87 -42.69
N ASN A 592 3.59 -17.79 -41.63
CA ASN A 592 3.68 -16.60 -40.78
C ASN A 592 4.76 -15.67 -41.35
N GLN A 593 4.39 -14.49 -41.85
CA GLN A 593 5.36 -13.48 -42.29
C GLN A 593 5.76 -12.54 -41.14
N THR A 594 6.92 -11.91 -41.28
CA THR A 594 7.42 -10.88 -40.35
C THR A 594 7.03 -9.49 -40.83
N PHE A 595 6.83 -8.56 -39.90
CA PHE A 595 6.55 -7.17 -40.27
C PHE A 595 7.80 -6.37 -40.61
N ASP A 596 7.64 -5.42 -41.52
CA ASP A 596 8.57 -4.32 -41.75
C ASP A 596 8.15 -3.09 -40.95
N PHE A 597 9.03 -2.59 -40.07
CA PHE A 597 8.81 -1.32 -39.37
C PHE A 597 9.21 -0.14 -40.25
N ILE A 598 8.23 0.63 -40.72
CA ILE A 598 8.42 1.77 -41.63
C ILE A 598 8.46 3.13 -40.91
N GLY A 599 8.58 3.11 -39.58
CA GLY A 599 8.62 4.34 -38.78
C GLY A 599 7.31 5.12 -38.85
N ARG A 600 7.35 6.32 -39.45
CA ARG A 600 6.19 7.22 -39.60
C ARG A 600 5.72 7.35 -41.04
N ASP A 601 6.27 6.58 -41.97
CA ASP A 601 5.87 6.61 -43.37
C ASP A 601 4.48 5.99 -43.54
N ALA A 602 3.74 6.45 -44.54
CA ALA A 602 2.43 5.88 -44.87
C ALA A 602 2.58 4.44 -45.35
N PHE A 603 1.56 3.61 -45.10
CA PHE A 603 1.55 2.25 -45.63
C PHE A 603 1.67 2.26 -47.17
N SER A 604 2.45 1.33 -47.68
CA SER A 604 2.68 1.11 -49.11
C SER A 604 2.39 -0.34 -49.52
N GLY A 605 2.12 -1.22 -48.56
CA GLY A 605 1.71 -2.60 -48.78
C GLY A 605 1.42 -3.32 -47.46
N ALA A 606 1.09 -4.61 -47.57
CA ALA A 606 0.89 -5.52 -46.43
C ALA A 606 2.17 -5.72 -45.62
N GLY A 607 2.02 -6.26 -44.41
CA GLY A 607 3.14 -6.61 -43.54
C GLY A 607 3.92 -5.43 -43.03
N GLN A 608 3.26 -4.28 -42.83
CA GLN A 608 3.91 -3.07 -42.36
C GLN A 608 3.40 -2.65 -40.98
N VAL A 609 4.33 -2.25 -40.12
CA VAL A 609 4.03 -1.58 -38.84
C VAL A 609 4.57 -0.17 -38.90
N ARG A 610 3.73 0.79 -38.53
CA ARG A 610 4.09 2.20 -38.38
C ARG A 610 3.61 2.72 -37.04
N TYR A 611 4.02 3.92 -36.67
CA TYR A 611 3.39 4.63 -35.56
C TYR A 611 3.09 6.08 -35.89
N GLU A 612 2.11 6.64 -35.19
CA GLU A 612 1.82 8.07 -35.14
C GLU A 612 1.84 8.57 -33.70
N THR A 613 1.87 9.89 -33.52
CA THR A 613 1.78 10.53 -32.21
C THR A 613 0.51 11.35 -32.13
N VAL A 614 -0.33 11.10 -31.13
CA VAL A 614 -1.56 11.85 -30.87
C VAL A 614 -1.56 12.30 -29.41
N GLY A 615 -1.38 13.60 -29.18
CA GLY A 615 -1.18 14.13 -27.84
C GLY A 615 0.11 13.59 -27.21
N SER A 616 -0.01 12.94 -26.05
CA SER A 616 1.10 12.26 -25.37
C SER A 616 1.21 10.77 -25.71
N GLU A 617 0.36 10.24 -26.59
CA GLU A 617 0.36 8.82 -26.94
C GLU A 617 1.09 8.55 -28.26
N ALA A 618 1.84 7.46 -28.30
CA ALA A 618 2.23 6.80 -29.54
C ALA A 618 1.16 5.75 -29.87
N ARG A 619 0.69 5.75 -31.11
CA ARG A 619 -0.26 4.75 -31.62
C ARG A 619 0.49 3.92 -32.65
N VAL A 620 0.68 2.64 -32.35
CA VAL A 620 1.27 1.67 -33.27
C VAL A 620 0.15 1.13 -34.15
N LEU A 621 0.26 1.32 -35.46
CA LEU A 621 -0.70 0.82 -36.44
C LEU A 621 -0.10 -0.38 -37.16
N ILE A 622 -0.91 -1.42 -37.29
CA ILE A 622 -0.53 -2.71 -37.87
C ILE A 622 -1.36 -2.91 -39.13
N ASN A 623 -0.69 -3.06 -40.28
CA ASN A 623 -1.32 -3.42 -41.54
C ASN A 623 -0.90 -4.84 -41.95
N THR A 624 -1.90 -5.69 -42.14
CA THR A 624 -1.81 -7.12 -42.45
C THR A 624 -2.35 -7.45 -43.85
N ASP A 625 -2.82 -6.46 -44.61
CA ASP A 625 -3.27 -6.64 -45.98
C ASP A 625 -2.89 -5.46 -46.91
N SER A 626 -3.41 -5.47 -48.15
CA SER A 626 -3.00 -4.52 -49.19
C SER A 626 -3.88 -3.26 -49.29
N ASP A 627 -4.87 -3.07 -48.41
CA ASP A 627 -5.84 -1.97 -48.52
C ASP A 627 -5.33 -0.62 -47.96
N LEU A 628 -4.15 -0.64 -47.33
CA LEU A 628 -3.45 0.50 -46.72
C LEU A 628 -4.16 1.10 -45.49
N ALA A 629 -5.17 0.43 -44.96
CA ALA A 629 -5.72 0.69 -43.65
C ALA A 629 -4.89 -0.02 -42.56
N ALA A 630 -5.27 0.20 -41.30
CA ALA A 630 -4.72 -0.56 -40.19
C ALA A 630 -5.79 -1.53 -39.70
N GLU A 631 -5.42 -2.79 -39.49
CA GLU A 631 -6.31 -3.79 -38.90
C GLU A 631 -6.12 -3.86 -37.37
N GLY A 632 -5.02 -3.34 -36.86
CA GLY A 632 -4.72 -3.27 -35.44
C GLY A 632 -4.13 -1.93 -35.02
N LEU A 633 -4.47 -1.48 -33.81
CA LEU A 633 -3.89 -0.30 -33.18
C LEU A 633 -3.48 -0.63 -31.74
N ILE A 634 -2.28 -0.27 -31.32
CA ILE A 634 -1.84 -0.34 -29.91
C ILE A 634 -1.55 1.07 -29.42
N ARG A 635 -2.05 1.43 -28.25
CA ARG A 635 -1.82 2.74 -27.63
C ARG A 635 -0.75 2.63 -26.57
N LEU A 636 0.25 3.49 -26.64
CA LEU A 636 1.27 3.63 -25.60
C LEU A 636 1.12 4.99 -24.93
N ALA A 637 0.76 4.99 -23.66
CA ALA A 637 0.63 6.22 -22.89
C ALA A 637 2.01 6.87 -22.68
N ASN A 638 2.08 8.19 -22.84
CA ASN A 638 3.27 9.00 -22.56
C ASN A 638 4.54 8.63 -23.36
N VAL A 639 4.39 7.95 -24.50
CA VAL A 639 5.46 7.65 -25.45
C VAL A 639 5.31 8.56 -26.67
N GLN A 640 6.40 9.17 -27.12
CA GLN A 640 6.37 10.05 -28.30
C GLN A 640 7.13 9.50 -29.51
N THR A 641 8.03 8.54 -29.31
CA THR A 641 8.88 7.97 -30.35
C THR A 641 8.99 6.47 -30.20
N LEU A 642 9.10 5.77 -31.33
CA LEU A 642 9.43 4.35 -31.38
C LEU A 642 10.51 4.13 -32.44
N ALA A 643 11.36 3.14 -32.20
CA ALA A 643 12.38 2.64 -33.09
C ALA A 643 12.22 1.13 -33.28
N ALA A 644 12.87 0.56 -34.30
CA ALA A 644 12.79 -0.87 -34.59
C ALA A 644 13.23 -1.76 -33.40
N VAL A 645 14.10 -1.26 -32.51
CA VAL A 645 14.56 -2.00 -31.31
C VAL A 645 13.47 -2.19 -30.24
N ASP A 646 12.43 -1.36 -30.28
CA ASP A 646 11.27 -1.41 -29.38
C ASP A 646 10.27 -2.51 -29.79
N LEU A 647 10.47 -3.13 -30.95
CA LEU A 647 9.59 -4.11 -31.56
C LEU A 647 10.29 -5.47 -31.69
N LEU A 648 9.55 -6.55 -31.46
CA LEU A 648 9.88 -7.89 -31.91
C LEU A 648 8.89 -8.22 -33.04
N LEU A 649 9.41 -8.41 -34.27
CA LEU A 649 8.62 -8.51 -35.51
C LEU A 649 8.79 -9.86 -36.20
#